data_AF-A0AAE0C4U6-F1
#
_entry.id   AF-A0AAE0C4U6-F1
#
_cell.length_a   1.000
_cell.length_b   1.000
_cell.length_c   1.000
_cell.angle_alpha   90.00
_cell.angle_beta   90.00
_cell.angle_gamma   90.00
#
_symmetry.space_group_name_H-M   'P 1'
#
loop_
_entity.id
_entity.type
_entity.pdbx_description
1 polymer ?
#
loop_
_entity_poly.entity_id
_entity_poly.type
_entity_poly.pdbx_seq_one_letter_code
_entity_poly.pdbx_strand_id
1 'polypeptide(L)'
;MGVPFVATVARSWGEVSTRKRVTSASPSNIFIRRTLYTVPPSLHAPPKATFYRKGLKRGSAVVVTNVASSVPPRAQEDNAEVSESEAAAEAKLRSRLSAEVYGIPSAEWLKLQTPARYLGNERGAVHKPWDSATVRFALTYPEIYEVGASNLGHIVLYTVLNKRDGLLCDRSYMPAPDMQALLEKHQKPLFAVESKRSLADFDTLGFSLAYELGTTNILQMLHLSGIPVERTEREEPEDTPWDVENGSSPLIFAGGPTATSNPEPFSDFFDFIALGDGEDLLPEIGECLKQCKKDRLNRTETLARLGSEVAGVYVPQFYDLAPGFGGAVFPIREGMPGRIRRRVAFPDPFNQIGLVPYVSTVHDRLTIEIRRGCTRGCRFCQPGMLTRPARDVDPDKVVEAVEQGMRSTGYNEFSLLSLSCSDYLALPAVGLEIKNRLKGENVSLSLPSQRVDRFDESIANIISGGARKSGLTFAPEAGTQRMRDIINKGLTNEELLRGIKTAWDMGWYQVKLYFMIGLPGETDADVVGIVETVNWLQQECRRGRKHLQVSLTVSNFTPKPHTPFQWHTVSSAEFDRKHELLRAAFKAANLYGVKFNITPQKISAMEDFIGRGDRRLGRVIKKAWENGAENDAWWYNTDEAHAAWGRAIAECGLDWKYREMEDGEWNVLEKLGDTRYRKQGGGGKGRIDRGALADERLKAPLPWDHINTGISKTWLATDLQKALEEATVPDCAHSGLCSECGVCGDDFGDNVVAEVPQIPAFKGHYEPDHRRTQRMRVRFGKHDTMVYIGHLDLVHVFERALRRAAIPVSQDNSPYHSRPRINVAMPLSLGATSDSEILEVELTEKMPVAEFKERLAEQLPSDLPLFDVEALEAIRLNGAVAESAAALLSGIEWYIAVTVTPSASVVAAPAEEVSQEEVDRVDAEASQQDSSSAPAIPDFEEMMAKFSANALAAKEVVIEKVSKKKKKLRRVDVRPLLEDIRPCSASEAAATPLGFYHQPEHNTLVLYVKGVAQGQAQSMTPELTTKMLEKASGGEWVFEVVALHRHHIALRELSRIKPNHIWIKNLVRKEGFIALNNKFGTKLDETRRPPAKGLGH
;
A
#
# COMPACT_ATOMS: atom_id res chain seq x y z
N MET A 1 18.56 45.14 27.49
CA MET A 1 18.53 46.45 28.22
C MET A 1 18.96 47.54 27.26
N GLY A 2 18.36 48.73 27.30
CA GLY A 2 18.74 49.87 26.44
C GLY A 2 17.63 50.31 25.47
N VAL A 3 17.05 51.48 25.73
CA VAL A 3 15.90 52.15 25.08
C VAL A 3 16.27 53.64 25.00
N PRO A 4 15.68 54.54 24.18
CA PRO A 4 15.18 54.48 22.80
C PRO A 4 15.89 55.53 21.89
N PHE A 5 15.40 55.78 20.67
CA PHE A 5 15.23 57.17 20.19
C PHE A 5 13.99 57.32 19.30
N VAL A 6 13.37 58.49 19.33
CA VAL A 6 12.08 58.84 18.68
C VAL A 6 12.27 60.10 17.83
N ALA A 7 11.39 60.30 16.84
CA ALA A 7 10.95 61.56 16.20
C ALA A 7 11.39 61.85 14.74
N THR A 8 10.69 62.64 13.89
CA THR A 8 9.24 62.92 13.61
C THR A 8 9.19 63.75 12.28
N VAL A 9 8.02 63.93 11.64
CA VAL A 9 7.62 65.05 10.72
C VAL A 9 7.89 64.94 9.19
N ALA A 10 6.92 64.37 8.46
CA ALA A 10 5.90 65.01 7.57
C ALA A 10 6.18 65.74 6.21
N ARG A 11 5.14 65.61 5.34
CA ARG A 11 4.51 66.57 4.36
C ARG A 11 5.16 66.91 3.01
N SER A 12 4.48 66.50 1.91
CA SER A 12 3.73 67.35 0.94
C SER A 12 3.25 66.48 -0.26
N TRP A 13 1.96 66.25 -0.51
CA TRP A 13 0.94 67.09 -1.19
C TRP A 13 1.28 67.55 -2.63
N GLY A 14 0.37 67.23 -3.57
CA GLY A 14 0.42 67.63 -4.99
C GLY A 14 -0.73 67.02 -5.81
N GLU A 15 -1.89 67.67 -5.83
CA GLU A 15 -3.02 67.34 -6.71
C GLU A 15 -2.85 67.94 -8.14
N VAL A 16 -3.68 67.48 -9.10
CA VAL A 16 -4.56 68.30 -9.99
C VAL A 16 -4.70 67.72 -11.42
N SER A 17 -5.88 67.15 -11.72
CA SER A 17 -6.68 67.19 -12.98
C SER A 17 -6.04 66.84 -14.36
N THR A 18 -6.72 66.67 -15.51
CA THR A 18 -8.14 66.79 -15.92
C THR A 18 -8.46 65.87 -17.13
N ARG A 19 -9.76 65.58 -17.31
CA ARG A 19 -10.48 65.03 -18.49
C ARG A 19 -9.88 65.25 -19.91
N LYS A 20 -10.06 64.26 -20.81
CA LYS A 20 -10.93 64.40 -22.03
C LYS A 20 -11.22 63.08 -22.78
N ARG A 21 -12.39 63.02 -23.42
CA ARG A 21 -12.84 62.00 -24.42
C ARG A 21 -12.19 62.25 -25.78
N VAL A 22 -12.11 61.22 -26.65
CA VAL A 22 -12.61 61.24 -28.05
C VAL A 22 -12.99 59.81 -28.50
N THR A 23 -14.02 59.72 -29.34
CA THR A 23 -14.62 58.53 -30.01
C THR A 23 -14.01 58.25 -31.39
N SER A 24 -14.13 57.03 -31.95
CA SER A 24 -14.96 56.76 -33.17
C SER A 24 -14.66 55.46 -33.96
N ALA A 25 -15.72 54.95 -34.61
CA ALA A 25 -15.77 54.34 -35.95
C ALA A 25 -15.40 52.86 -36.20
N SER A 26 -16.44 52.07 -36.47
CA SER A 26 -16.50 51.03 -37.51
C SER A 26 -16.82 51.69 -38.87
N PRO A 27 -16.47 51.11 -40.04
CA PRO A 27 -17.55 50.61 -40.93
C PRO A 27 -17.23 49.39 -41.84
N SER A 28 -18.01 48.32 -41.67
CA SER A 28 -18.83 47.60 -42.67
C SER A 28 -18.33 47.11 -44.07
N ASN A 29 -18.67 45.82 -44.33
CA ASN A 29 -19.38 45.25 -45.51
C ASN A 29 -18.71 44.98 -46.88
N ILE A 30 -18.91 43.74 -47.37
CA ILE A 30 -19.42 43.26 -48.70
C ILE A 30 -19.37 41.70 -48.68
N PHE A 31 -20.12 40.86 -49.41
CA PHE A 31 -21.53 40.71 -49.82
C PHE A 31 -21.64 39.40 -50.68
N ILE A 32 -22.37 38.39 -50.19
CA ILE A 32 -23.34 37.50 -50.90
C ILE A 32 -22.96 36.67 -52.18
N ARG A 33 -23.12 35.32 -52.09
CA ARG A 33 -24.08 34.41 -52.81
C ARG A 33 -23.85 32.97 -52.30
N ARG A 34 -24.77 32.17 -51.72
CA ARG A 34 -26.21 31.85 -51.91
C ARG A 34 -26.51 30.85 -53.04
N THR A 35 -26.76 29.59 -52.66
CA THR A 35 -27.71 28.66 -53.32
C THR A 35 -28.47 27.89 -52.24
N LEU A 36 -29.79 27.68 -52.44
CA LEU A 36 -30.71 26.95 -51.55
C LEU A 36 -30.97 25.54 -52.09
N TYR A 37 -31.43 24.62 -51.23
CA TYR A 37 -32.59 23.76 -51.51
C TYR A 37 -33.22 23.23 -50.20
N THR A 38 -34.51 22.90 -50.25
CA THR A 38 -35.38 22.59 -49.09
C THR A 38 -36.24 21.34 -49.35
N VAL A 39 -36.29 20.41 -48.36
CA VAL A 39 -37.37 19.50 -47.83
C VAL A 39 -38.65 19.19 -48.68
N PRO A 40 -39.47 18.11 -48.44
CA PRO A 40 -39.54 17.14 -47.31
C PRO A 40 -39.79 15.63 -47.73
N PRO A 41 -40.71 14.80 -47.16
CA PRO A 41 -40.41 13.79 -46.12
C PRO A 41 -40.96 12.34 -46.35
N SER A 42 -40.57 11.35 -45.54
CA SER A 42 -41.45 10.23 -45.07
C SER A 42 -40.80 9.22 -44.09
N LEU A 43 -41.49 9.00 -42.96
CA LEU A 43 -41.96 7.73 -42.37
C LEU A 43 -41.06 6.47 -42.35
N HIS A 44 -40.66 6.04 -41.14
CA HIS A 44 -41.41 5.02 -40.39
C HIS A 44 -41.10 5.06 -38.88
N ALA A 45 -41.97 4.45 -38.06
CA ALA A 45 -42.11 4.70 -36.61
C ALA A 45 -41.67 3.53 -35.71
N PRO A 46 -41.41 3.77 -34.41
CA PRO A 46 -41.07 2.74 -33.42
C PRO A 46 -42.29 2.25 -32.61
N PRO A 47 -42.13 1.22 -31.77
CA PRO A 47 -42.88 1.08 -30.50
C PRO A 47 -42.01 1.63 -29.33
N LYS A 48 -42.47 2.48 -28.38
CA LYS A 48 -43.70 2.52 -27.54
C LYS A 48 -43.82 1.29 -26.61
N ALA A 49 -44.28 1.34 -25.36
CA ALA A 49 -44.54 2.41 -24.36
C ALA A 49 -44.79 1.69 -22.98
N THR A 50 -45.24 2.23 -21.84
CA THR A 50 -45.89 3.50 -21.45
C THR A 50 -45.71 3.76 -19.94
N PHE A 51 -45.77 5.02 -19.48
CA PHE A 51 -46.04 5.37 -18.07
C PHE A 51 -47.54 5.19 -17.72
N TYR A 52 -47.86 4.96 -16.44
CA TYR A 52 -49.16 5.32 -15.85
C TYR A 52 -49.01 5.93 -14.45
N ARG A 53 -49.93 6.83 -14.07
CA ARG A 53 -49.82 7.66 -12.85
C ARG A 53 -51.22 8.00 -12.30
N LYS A 54 -51.39 7.95 -10.95
CA LYS A 54 -52.60 8.29 -10.15
C LYS A 54 -53.80 7.33 -10.30
N GLY A 55 -54.60 7.02 -9.27
CA GLY A 55 -54.45 7.28 -7.82
C GLY A 55 -55.77 7.27 -7.03
N LEU A 56 -55.74 6.87 -5.75
CA LEU A 56 -56.79 7.04 -4.71
C LEU A 56 -56.07 7.15 -3.35
N LYS A 57 -56.08 8.28 -2.62
CA LYS A 57 -57.13 8.96 -1.83
C LYS A 57 -57.43 8.37 -0.42
N ARG A 58 -56.85 9.04 0.58
CA ARG A 58 -57.36 9.36 1.94
C ARG A 58 -57.68 8.23 2.94
N GLY A 59 -57.14 8.34 4.15
CA GLY A 59 -57.59 7.55 5.30
C GLY A 59 -56.84 7.75 6.64
N SER A 60 -56.77 8.99 7.15
CA SER A 60 -56.68 9.34 8.58
C SER A 60 -55.65 8.69 9.53
N ALA A 61 -54.86 9.54 10.19
CA ALA A 61 -53.97 9.21 11.30
C ALA A 61 -54.67 8.68 12.57
N VAL A 62 -53.92 7.92 13.39
CA VAL A 62 -53.98 7.99 14.87
C VAL A 62 -52.56 7.85 15.43
N VAL A 63 -52.18 8.80 16.30
CA VAL A 63 -51.01 8.74 17.19
C VAL A 63 -51.41 8.01 18.47
N VAL A 64 -50.55 7.21 19.11
CA VAL A 64 -50.39 7.17 20.58
C VAL A 64 -49.15 6.36 21.00
N THR A 65 -48.45 6.90 21.99
CA THR A 65 -47.28 6.37 22.71
C THR A 65 -47.64 5.33 23.78
N ASN A 66 -46.71 4.44 24.14
CA ASN A 66 -46.51 3.98 25.52
C ASN A 66 -45.04 3.50 25.64
N VAL A 67 -44.17 4.13 26.45
CA VAL A 67 -44.14 4.19 27.93
C VAL A 67 -43.78 2.85 28.56
N ALA A 68 -42.60 2.82 29.20
CA ALA A 68 -42.07 1.68 29.93
C ALA A 68 -42.75 1.51 31.30
N SER A 69 -42.79 0.27 31.79
CA SER A 69 -43.05 -0.02 33.21
C SER A 69 -42.24 -1.22 33.69
N SER A 70 -41.57 -1.03 34.83
CA SER A 70 -40.80 -2.04 35.56
C SER A 70 -41.67 -2.75 36.61
N VAL A 71 -41.43 -4.04 36.86
CA VAL A 71 -41.39 -4.73 38.19
C VAL A 71 -41.33 -6.26 37.97
N PRO A 72 -40.56 -7.05 38.77
CA PRO A 72 -40.23 -8.44 38.45
C PRO A 72 -41.11 -9.50 39.16
N PRO A 73 -41.20 -10.74 38.63
CA PRO A 73 -41.68 -11.90 39.37
C PRO A 73 -40.54 -12.68 40.06
N ARG A 74 -40.91 -13.46 41.09
CA ARG A 74 -40.02 -14.23 41.97
C ARG A 74 -39.61 -15.59 41.39
N ALA A 75 -38.52 -16.11 41.96
CA ALA A 75 -37.97 -17.45 41.77
C ALA A 75 -38.99 -18.60 41.81
N GLN A 76 -38.73 -19.59 40.95
CA GLN A 76 -38.99 -20.99 41.21
C GLN A 76 -37.72 -21.75 40.85
N GLU A 77 -37.16 -22.51 41.79
CA GLU A 77 -36.01 -23.38 41.58
C GLU A 77 -36.48 -24.65 40.88
N ASP A 78 -35.82 -25.04 39.79
CA ASP A 78 -35.77 -26.44 39.36
C ASP A 78 -34.50 -26.69 38.52
N ASN A 79 -33.93 -27.88 38.66
CA ASN A 79 -32.52 -28.15 38.32
C ASN A 79 -32.27 -28.34 36.82
N ALA A 80 -31.36 -27.53 36.26
CA ALA A 80 -30.61 -27.87 35.05
C ALA A 80 -29.25 -27.12 35.04
N GLU A 81 -28.24 -27.68 35.70
CA GLU A 81 -26.85 -27.23 35.54
C GLU A 81 -26.33 -27.60 34.14
N VAL A 82 -26.64 -26.76 33.14
CA VAL A 82 -25.82 -26.61 31.94
C VAL A 82 -24.79 -25.53 32.25
N SER A 83 -23.51 -25.81 32.07
CA SER A 83 -22.46 -24.88 32.50
C SER A 83 -22.54 -23.56 31.72
N GLU A 84 -22.38 -22.42 32.40
CA GLU A 84 -22.31 -21.10 31.74
C GLU A 84 -21.19 -21.06 30.69
N SER A 85 -20.14 -21.87 30.85
CA SER A 85 -19.07 -22.06 29.87
C SER A 85 -19.53 -22.73 28.56
N GLU A 86 -20.44 -23.70 28.61
CA GLU A 86 -20.95 -24.37 27.42
C GLU A 86 -21.99 -23.51 26.71
N ALA A 87 -22.89 -22.85 27.44
CA ALA A 87 -23.82 -21.89 26.85
C ALA A 87 -23.09 -20.69 26.20
N ALA A 88 -22.01 -20.19 26.82
CA ALA A 88 -21.17 -19.16 26.24
C ALA A 88 -20.35 -19.66 25.05
N ALA A 89 -19.84 -20.90 25.09
CA ALA A 89 -19.16 -21.52 23.96
C ALA A 89 -20.12 -21.75 22.78
N GLU A 90 -21.35 -22.19 23.05
CA GLU A 90 -22.40 -22.44 22.06
C GLU A 90 -22.93 -21.12 21.47
N ALA A 91 -23.10 -20.06 22.27
CA ALA A 91 -23.40 -18.72 21.75
C ALA A 91 -22.28 -18.19 20.83
N LYS A 92 -21.02 -18.41 21.21
CA LYS A 92 -19.82 -18.06 20.43
C LYS A 92 -19.60 -18.98 19.21
N LEU A 93 -20.24 -20.15 19.19
CA LEU A 93 -20.28 -21.07 18.05
C LEU A 93 -21.44 -20.72 17.10
N ARG A 94 -22.61 -20.34 17.64
CA ARG A 94 -23.75 -19.81 16.89
C ARG A 94 -23.44 -18.47 16.21
N SER A 95 -22.50 -17.66 16.73
CA SER A 95 -22.01 -16.48 16.00
C SER A 95 -21.04 -16.80 14.85
N ARG A 96 -20.45 -18.00 14.79
CA ARG A 96 -19.63 -18.47 13.65
C ARG A 96 -20.47 -19.02 12.50
N LEU A 97 -21.77 -19.20 12.72
CA LEU A 97 -22.68 -19.96 11.86
C LEU A 97 -23.20 -19.18 10.64
N SER A 98 -23.23 -17.84 10.71
CA SER A 98 -23.51 -16.98 9.54
C SER A 98 -22.23 -16.49 8.84
N ALA A 99 -21.12 -16.39 9.58
CA ALA A 99 -19.80 -15.87 9.17
C ALA A 99 -19.86 -14.85 8.01
N GLU A 100 -20.66 -13.80 8.19
CA GLU A 100 -20.62 -12.65 7.30
C GLU A 100 -19.48 -11.73 7.74
N VAL A 101 -18.42 -11.64 6.94
CA VAL A 101 -17.41 -10.60 7.17
C VAL A 101 -17.97 -9.31 6.60
N TYR A 102 -18.33 -8.39 7.49
CA TYR A 102 -18.95 -7.11 7.14
C TYR A 102 -20.29 -7.26 6.39
N GLY A 103 -21.12 -8.22 6.80
CA GLY A 103 -22.41 -8.46 6.16
C GLY A 103 -22.31 -9.08 4.75
N ILE A 104 -21.17 -9.68 4.41
CA ILE A 104 -20.91 -10.36 3.13
C ILE A 104 -20.49 -11.81 3.44
N PRO A 105 -21.04 -12.83 2.77
CA PRO A 105 -20.70 -14.23 3.04
C PRO A 105 -19.20 -14.52 2.93
N SER A 106 -18.63 -15.20 3.94
CA SER A 106 -17.21 -15.59 3.97
C SER A 106 -16.73 -16.34 2.71
N ALA A 107 -17.59 -17.15 2.10
CA ALA A 107 -17.28 -17.88 0.88
C ALA A 107 -16.99 -16.97 -0.33
N GLU A 108 -17.49 -15.73 -0.33
CA GLU A 108 -17.18 -14.74 -1.37
C GLU A 108 -15.90 -13.96 -1.08
N TRP A 109 -15.62 -13.66 0.19
CA TRP A 109 -14.32 -13.12 0.61
C TRP A 109 -13.15 -14.03 0.20
N LEU A 110 -13.36 -15.35 0.23
CA LEU A 110 -12.34 -16.33 -0.21
C LEU A 110 -12.08 -16.33 -1.73
N LYS A 111 -12.89 -15.63 -2.53
CA LYS A 111 -12.69 -15.47 -3.98
C LYS A 111 -11.77 -14.26 -4.30
N LEU A 112 -11.49 -13.41 -3.33
CA LEU A 112 -10.54 -12.29 -3.44
C LEU A 112 -9.10 -12.79 -3.66
N GLN A 113 -8.28 -12.01 -4.34
CA GLN A 113 -6.88 -12.36 -4.62
C GLN A 113 -6.01 -12.35 -3.35
N THR A 114 -6.33 -11.50 -2.38
CA THR A 114 -5.57 -11.34 -1.13
C THR A 114 -6.49 -10.86 0.01
N PRO A 115 -7.42 -11.71 0.50
CA PRO A 115 -8.40 -11.30 1.51
C PRO A 115 -7.77 -10.87 2.84
N ALA A 116 -6.59 -11.39 3.18
CA ALA A 116 -5.85 -11.04 4.39
C ALA A 116 -5.54 -9.52 4.54
N ARG A 117 -5.57 -8.73 3.46
CA ARG A 117 -5.34 -7.28 3.53
C ARG A 117 -6.48 -6.49 4.19
N TYR A 118 -7.66 -7.09 4.32
CA TYR A 118 -8.86 -6.44 4.85
C TYR A 118 -9.19 -6.89 6.29
N LEU A 119 -8.29 -7.62 6.96
CA LEU A 119 -8.56 -8.20 8.29
C LEU A 119 -8.47 -7.21 9.44
N GLY A 120 -7.49 -6.29 9.42
CA GLY A 120 -7.34 -5.25 10.44
C GLY A 120 -6.98 -5.74 11.86
N ASN A 121 -6.60 -7.02 12.01
CA ASN A 121 -6.20 -7.64 13.28
C ASN A 121 -4.71 -8.01 13.31
N GLU A 122 -3.88 -7.33 12.50
CA GLU A 122 -2.42 -7.44 12.57
C GLU A 122 -1.86 -6.97 13.93
N ARG A 123 -0.70 -7.50 14.33
CA ARG A 123 -0.06 -7.08 15.60
C ARG A 123 0.25 -5.59 15.56
N GLY A 124 -0.19 -4.86 16.59
CA GLY A 124 -0.12 -3.40 16.66
C GLY A 124 -1.42 -2.68 16.28
N ALA A 125 -2.42 -3.39 15.74
CA ALA A 125 -3.77 -2.85 15.57
C ALA A 125 -4.43 -2.61 16.93
N VAL A 126 -5.09 -1.47 17.07
CA VAL A 126 -5.77 -1.02 18.29
C VAL A 126 -7.27 -1.11 18.06
N HIS A 127 -7.94 -2.00 18.81
CA HIS A 127 -9.40 -2.14 18.78
C HIS A 127 -10.01 -1.47 20.02
N LYS A 128 -10.32 -0.18 19.94
CA LYS A 128 -11.06 0.53 21.00
C LYS A 128 -12.56 0.22 20.92
N PRO A 129 -13.29 0.11 22.05
CA PRO A 129 -14.75 0.05 22.03
C PRO A 129 -15.34 1.30 21.37
N TRP A 130 -16.27 1.13 20.43
CA TRP A 130 -16.83 2.21 19.62
C TRP A 130 -17.42 3.36 20.44
N ASP A 131 -18.10 3.03 21.53
CA ASP A 131 -18.81 3.97 22.41
C ASP A 131 -17.88 4.61 23.47
N SER A 132 -16.60 4.22 23.51
CA SER A 132 -15.60 4.84 24.38
C SER A 132 -15.00 6.13 23.79
N ALA A 133 -15.28 6.42 22.52
CA ALA A 133 -14.76 7.59 21.81
C ALA A 133 -15.86 8.62 21.56
N THR A 134 -15.53 9.89 21.83
CA THR A 134 -16.36 11.06 21.50
C THR A 134 -16.16 11.50 20.06
N VAL A 135 -14.95 11.31 19.51
CA VAL A 135 -14.62 11.59 18.11
C VAL A 135 -13.92 10.38 17.48
N ARG A 136 -14.43 9.95 16.33
CA ARG A 136 -14.02 8.73 15.62
C ARG A 136 -13.42 9.08 14.26
N PHE A 137 -12.14 8.81 14.11
CA PHE A 137 -11.37 9.02 12.87
C PHE A 137 -11.31 7.73 12.05
N ALA A 138 -11.43 7.85 10.73
CA ALA A 138 -10.92 6.87 9.79
C ALA A 138 -9.78 7.51 9.00
N LEU A 139 -8.53 7.10 9.22
CA LEU A 139 -7.42 7.52 8.37
C LEU A 139 -7.41 6.69 7.10
N THR A 140 -7.54 7.35 5.96
CA THR A 140 -7.68 6.72 4.66
C THR A 140 -6.42 6.93 3.82
N TYR A 141 -5.99 5.89 3.12
CA TYR A 141 -4.87 5.97 2.18
C TYR A 141 -5.37 5.61 0.77
N PRO A 142 -5.26 6.52 -0.23
CA PRO A 142 -5.88 6.34 -1.56
C PRO A 142 -5.09 5.40 -2.48
N GLU A 143 -4.51 4.34 -1.91
CA GLU A 143 -3.81 3.25 -2.60
C GLU A 143 -4.09 1.93 -1.87
N ILE A 144 -3.79 0.81 -2.51
CA ILE A 144 -4.00 -0.52 -1.93
C ILE A 144 -3.19 -0.71 -0.63
N TYR A 145 -3.68 -1.61 0.23
CA TYR A 145 -3.11 -1.90 1.56
C TYR A 145 -1.59 -2.08 1.55
N GLU A 146 -1.02 -2.83 0.59
CA GLU A 146 0.43 -3.09 0.54
C GLU A 146 1.27 -1.83 0.38
N VAL A 147 0.71 -0.77 -0.24
CA VAL A 147 1.31 0.56 -0.38
C VAL A 147 1.02 1.39 0.87
N GLY A 148 -0.25 1.49 1.28
CA GLY A 148 -0.67 2.34 2.40
C GLY A 148 -0.11 1.89 3.76
N ALA A 149 -0.10 0.59 4.04
CA ALA A 149 0.52 0.02 5.25
C ALA A 149 2.06 0.07 5.22
N SER A 150 2.68 0.49 4.11
CA SER A 150 4.12 0.83 4.03
C SER A 150 4.40 2.31 4.31
N ASN A 151 3.38 3.17 4.45
CA ASN A 151 3.57 4.60 4.64
C ASN A 151 3.77 4.94 6.13
N LEU A 152 4.98 5.41 6.48
CA LEU A 152 5.33 5.73 7.87
C LEU A 152 4.43 6.82 8.47
N GLY A 153 4.13 7.89 7.71
CA GLY A 153 3.28 8.97 8.19
C GLY A 153 1.88 8.47 8.57
N HIS A 154 1.28 7.62 7.74
CA HIS A 154 -0.01 7.00 8.03
C HIS A 154 0.02 6.15 9.32
N ILE A 155 1.09 5.37 9.56
CA ILE A 155 1.29 4.59 10.79
C ILE A 155 1.45 5.49 12.03
N VAL A 156 2.26 6.55 11.93
CA VAL A 156 2.49 7.49 13.04
C VAL A 156 1.19 8.20 13.41
N LEU A 157 0.43 8.69 12.42
CA LEU A 157 -0.83 9.41 12.64
C LEU A 157 -1.89 8.51 13.29
N TYR A 158 -2.01 7.25 12.85
CA TYR A 158 -2.83 6.24 13.51
C TYR A 158 -2.43 6.02 14.98
N THR A 159 -1.12 5.93 15.23
CA THR A 159 -0.56 5.68 16.56
C THR A 159 -0.80 6.85 17.52
N VAL A 160 -0.59 8.09 17.09
CA VAL A 160 -0.78 9.27 17.98
C VAL A 160 -2.25 9.53 18.29
N LEU A 161 -3.17 9.29 17.35
CA LEU A 161 -4.61 9.43 17.61
C LEU A 161 -5.10 8.35 18.59
N ASN A 162 -4.71 7.09 18.39
CA ASN A 162 -5.10 6.01 19.30
C ASN A 162 -4.47 6.12 20.71
N LYS A 163 -3.41 6.91 20.89
CA LYS A 163 -2.86 7.26 22.21
C LYS A 163 -3.65 8.32 22.98
N ARG A 164 -4.68 8.96 22.40
CA ARG A 164 -5.49 10.00 23.07
C ARG A 164 -6.80 9.43 23.62
N ASP A 165 -7.24 9.98 24.76
CA ASP A 165 -8.49 9.61 25.41
C ASP A 165 -9.70 10.29 24.74
N GLY A 166 -10.77 9.51 24.55
CA GLY A 166 -11.97 9.95 23.82
C GLY A 166 -11.80 10.04 22.30
N LEU A 167 -10.62 9.69 21.75
CA LEU A 167 -10.40 9.52 20.32
C LEU A 167 -10.28 8.03 19.96
N LEU A 168 -10.92 7.62 18.88
CA LEU A 168 -10.73 6.32 18.20
C LEU A 168 -10.22 6.60 16.79
N CYS A 169 -9.26 5.81 16.31
CA CYS A 169 -8.81 5.88 14.92
C CYS A 169 -8.73 4.47 14.32
N ASP A 170 -9.50 4.24 13.26
CA ASP A 170 -9.33 3.08 12.38
C ASP A 170 -8.62 3.50 11.08
N ARG A 171 -8.30 2.52 10.22
CA ARG A 171 -7.70 2.72 8.89
C ARG A 171 -8.61 2.23 7.78
N SER A 172 -8.48 2.83 6.60
CA SER A 172 -8.98 2.24 5.36
C SER A 172 -8.07 2.56 4.17
N TYR A 173 -8.24 1.79 3.10
CA TYR A 173 -7.35 1.73 1.94
C TYR A 173 -8.19 1.67 0.67
N MET A 174 -7.62 2.08 -0.46
CA MET A 174 -8.28 1.88 -1.75
C MET A 174 -8.52 0.37 -1.96
N PRO A 175 -9.78 -0.09 -2.06
CA PRO A 175 -10.07 -1.50 -2.32
C PRO A 175 -9.59 -1.90 -3.71
N ALA A 176 -9.00 -3.09 -3.82
CA ALA A 176 -8.68 -3.65 -5.13
C ALA A 176 -9.96 -3.96 -5.93
N PRO A 177 -9.89 -4.05 -7.28
CA PRO A 177 -11.08 -4.19 -8.13
C PRO A 177 -11.97 -5.40 -7.81
N ASP A 178 -11.39 -6.48 -7.29
CA ASP A 178 -12.15 -7.66 -6.83
C ASP A 178 -12.97 -7.38 -5.57
N MET A 179 -12.47 -6.53 -4.67
CA MET A 179 -13.19 -6.06 -3.49
C MET A 179 -14.22 -4.97 -3.82
N GLN A 180 -13.94 -4.09 -4.79
CA GLN A 180 -14.91 -3.10 -5.28
C GLN A 180 -16.15 -3.81 -5.83
N ALA A 181 -15.97 -4.75 -6.76
CA ALA A 181 -17.05 -5.56 -7.31
C ALA A 181 -17.80 -6.38 -6.24
N LEU A 182 -17.12 -6.79 -5.17
CA LEU A 182 -17.76 -7.50 -4.05
C LEU A 182 -18.62 -6.56 -3.19
N LEU A 183 -18.15 -5.36 -2.88
CA LEU A 183 -18.91 -4.32 -2.16
C LEU A 183 -20.16 -3.92 -2.95
N GLU A 184 -20.01 -3.64 -4.24
CA GLU A 184 -21.11 -3.29 -5.15
C GLU A 184 -22.17 -4.40 -5.23
N LYS A 185 -21.74 -5.66 -5.43
CA LYS A 185 -22.63 -6.82 -5.54
C LYS A 185 -23.52 -6.98 -4.30
N HIS A 186 -22.98 -6.76 -3.11
CA HIS A 186 -23.71 -6.90 -1.84
C HIS A 186 -24.26 -5.58 -1.29
N GLN A 187 -24.17 -4.49 -2.08
CA GLN A 187 -24.62 -3.14 -1.71
C GLN A 187 -24.07 -2.68 -0.35
N LYS A 188 -22.80 -2.99 -0.08
CA LYS A 188 -22.11 -2.62 1.16
C LYS A 188 -21.20 -1.41 0.92
N PRO A 189 -21.23 -0.37 1.76
CA PRO A 189 -20.32 0.75 1.62
C PRO A 189 -18.89 0.34 2.03
N LEU A 190 -17.87 1.04 1.54
CA LEU A 190 -16.48 0.86 1.98
C LEU A 190 -16.37 1.03 3.51
N PHE A 191 -15.48 0.25 4.13
CA PHE A 191 -15.37 0.13 5.58
C PHE A 191 -13.95 0.38 6.10
N ALA A 192 -13.85 0.59 7.41
CA ALA A 192 -12.59 0.65 8.14
C ALA A 192 -12.14 -0.76 8.61
N VAL A 193 -10.85 -1.07 8.47
CA VAL A 193 -10.38 -2.46 8.57
C VAL A 193 -10.42 -3.02 9.98
N GLU A 194 -10.20 -2.22 11.03
CA GLU A 194 -10.24 -2.68 12.42
C GLU A 194 -11.65 -3.01 12.91
N SER A 195 -12.58 -2.06 12.87
CA SER A 195 -13.94 -2.25 13.40
C SER A 195 -14.93 -2.91 12.44
N LYS A 196 -14.60 -3.00 11.15
CA LYS A 196 -15.55 -3.40 10.07
C LYS A 196 -16.81 -2.52 10.07
N ARG A 197 -16.67 -1.21 10.31
CA ARG A 197 -17.77 -0.24 10.21
C ARG A 197 -17.73 0.54 8.91
N SER A 198 -18.89 0.98 8.46
CA SER A 198 -19.02 1.82 7.27
C SER A 198 -18.18 3.07 7.47
N LEU A 199 -17.49 3.52 6.42
CA LEU A 199 -16.76 4.79 6.45
C LEU A 199 -17.68 6.00 6.69
N ALA A 200 -18.98 5.88 6.42
CA ALA A 200 -19.98 6.90 6.77
C ALA A 200 -20.30 6.97 8.28
N ASP A 201 -19.97 5.95 9.09
CA ASP A 201 -20.26 5.91 10.54
C ASP A 201 -19.25 6.74 11.37
N PHE A 202 -18.12 7.14 10.77
CA PHE A 202 -17.05 7.87 11.45
C PHE A 202 -17.34 9.37 11.49
N ASP A 203 -16.80 10.09 12.47
CA ASP A 203 -16.96 11.55 12.52
C ASP A 203 -16.14 12.24 11.44
N THR A 204 -14.96 11.71 11.12
CA THR A 204 -14.08 12.34 10.14
C THR A 204 -13.20 11.33 9.41
N LEU A 205 -12.99 11.58 8.11
CA LEU A 205 -12.12 10.78 7.25
C LEU A 205 -10.95 11.61 6.74
N GLY A 206 -9.74 11.12 6.99
CA GLY A 206 -8.49 11.82 6.70
C GLY A 206 -7.68 11.15 5.60
N PHE A 207 -7.70 11.72 4.40
CA PHE A 207 -7.00 11.19 3.23
C PHE A 207 -5.53 11.66 3.17
N SER A 208 -4.60 10.72 3.07
CA SER A 208 -3.18 11.02 2.84
C SER A 208 -2.90 11.29 1.35
N LEU A 209 -3.03 12.55 0.91
CA LEU A 209 -2.73 12.97 -0.46
C LEU A 209 -1.22 13.17 -0.64
N ALA A 210 -0.53 12.07 -0.97
CA ALA A 210 0.92 12.00 -1.13
C ALA A 210 1.43 12.41 -2.53
N TYR A 211 0.58 12.33 -3.55
CA TYR A 211 0.85 12.70 -4.94
C TYR A 211 -0.48 13.06 -5.63
N GLU A 212 -0.44 13.88 -6.69
CA GLU A 212 -1.64 14.46 -7.31
C GLU A 212 -2.59 13.41 -7.92
N LEU A 213 -2.03 12.38 -8.54
CA LEU A 213 -2.76 11.33 -9.26
C LEU A 213 -3.47 10.32 -8.34
N GLY A 214 -3.36 10.46 -7.02
CA GLY A 214 -4.16 9.70 -6.05
C GLY A 214 -5.57 10.26 -5.85
N THR A 215 -5.90 11.41 -6.44
CA THR A 215 -7.17 12.11 -6.17
C THR A 215 -8.39 11.38 -6.73
N THR A 216 -8.28 10.75 -7.90
CA THR A 216 -9.37 9.94 -8.50
C THR A 216 -9.75 8.77 -7.59
N ASN A 217 -8.75 8.14 -6.97
CA ASN A 217 -8.96 7.10 -5.94
C ASN A 217 -9.69 7.65 -4.70
N ILE A 218 -9.46 8.90 -4.29
CA ILE A 218 -10.20 9.53 -3.18
C ILE A 218 -11.69 9.65 -3.55
N LEU A 219 -12.02 10.10 -4.76
CA LEU A 219 -13.41 10.23 -5.20
C LEU A 219 -14.09 8.85 -5.24
N GLN A 220 -13.39 7.83 -5.76
CA GLN A 220 -13.89 6.46 -5.78
C GLN A 220 -14.08 5.89 -4.36
N MET A 221 -13.19 6.17 -3.41
CA MET A 221 -13.39 5.77 -2.01
C MET A 221 -14.59 6.45 -1.37
N LEU A 222 -14.84 7.74 -1.62
CA LEU A 222 -16.04 8.45 -1.14
C LEU A 222 -17.32 7.85 -1.75
N HIS A 223 -17.33 7.64 -3.07
CA HIS A 223 -18.44 7.01 -3.78
C HIS A 223 -18.76 5.61 -3.22
N LEU A 224 -17.75 4.74 -3.10
CA LEU A 224 -17.90 3.41 -2.51
C LEU A 224 -18.34 3.46 -1.03
N SER A 225 -18.06 4.55 -0.30
CA SER A 225 -18.52 4.74 1.08
C SER A 225 -19.98 5.20 1.17
N GLY A 226 -20.63 5.54 0.04
CA GLY A 226 -21.94 6.19 0.04
C GLY A 226 -21.90 7.66 0.50
N ILE A 227 -20.72 8.27 0.58
CA ILE A 227 -20.53 9.66 1.02
C ILE A 227 -20.55 10.57 -0.23
N PRO A 228 -21.32 11.67 -0.24
CA PRO A 228 -21.32 12.60 -1.36
C PRO A 228 -19.91 13.14 -1.66
N VAL A 229 -19.53 13.15 -2.94
CA VAL A 229 -18.16 13.44 -3.38
C VAL A 229 -17.86 14.93 -3.25
N GLU A 230 -18.80 15.79 -3.65
CA GLU A 230 -18.66 17.25 -3.53
C GLU A 230 -19.01 17.73 -2.12
N ARG A 231 -18.19 18.65 -1.59
CA ARG A 231 -18.36 19.28 -0.27
C ARG A 231 -19.74 19.92 -0.12
N THR A 232 -20.23 20.56 -1.17
CA THR A 232 -21.56 21.22 -1.21
C THR A 232 -22.73 20.24 -1.11
N GLU A 233 -22.54 18.97 -1.45
CA GLU A 233 -23.56 17.93 -1.29
C GLU A 233 -23.61 17.37 0.15
N ARG A 234 -22.65 17.75 1.01
CA ARG A 234 -22.55 17.39 2.43
C ARG A 234 -22.97 18.52 3.38
N GLU A 235 -23.49 19.63 2.85
CA GLU A 235 -23.96 20.76 3.66
C GLU A 235 -25.34 20.44 4.29
N GLU A 236 -25.50 20.83 5.56
CA GLU A 236 -26.66 20.53 6.40
C GLU A 236 -27.40 21.85 6.73
N PRO A 237 -28.73 21.84 7.00
CA PRO A 237 -29.46 23.07 7.34
C PRO A 237 -28.87 23.76 8.58
N GLU A 238 -28.75 25.09 8.56
CA GLU A 238 -27.99 25.87 9.55
C GLU A 238 -28.36 25.61 11.02
N ASP A 239 -29.65 25.33 11.31
CA ASP A 239 -30.14 25.01 12.66
C ASP A 239 -29.86 23.56 13.12
N THR A 240 -29.16 22.75 12.31
CA THR A 240 -28.86 21.33 12.59
C THR A 240 -27.47 21.17 13.19
N PRO A 241 -27.33 20.71 14.45
CA PRO A 241 -26.04 20.35 15.02
C PRO A 241 -25.37 19.25 14.19
N TRP A 242 -24.06 19.37 13.99
CA TRP A 242 -23.30 18.33 13.27
C TRP A 242 -23.14 17.10 14.15
N ASP A 243 -23.78 16.00 13.76
CA ASP A 243 -23.85 14.76 14.53
C ASP A 243 -24.05 13.55 13.60
N VAL A 244 -22.96 12.82 13.31
CA VAL A 244 -22.97 11.68 12.37
C VAL A 244 -23.86 10.54 12.86
N GLU A 245 -23.98 10.33 14.18
CA GLU A 245 -24.87 9.30 14.74
C GLU A 245 -26.35 9.59 14.44
N ASN A 246 -26.70 10.87 14.22
CA ASN A 246 -28.03 11.34 13.87
C ASN A 246 -28.18 11.74 12.39
N GLY A 247 -27.22 11.34 11.54
CA GLY A 247 -27.32 11.42 10.08
C GLY A 247 -26.62 12.59 9.40
N SER A 248 -25.83 13.40 10.11
CA SER A 248 -24.90 14.34 9.45
C SER A 248 -23.87 13.60 8.61
N SER A 249 -23.35 14.25 7.57
CA SER A 249 -22.22 13.70 6.83
C SER A 249 -20.92 13.81 7.66
N PRO A 250 -19.99 12.86 7.54
CA PRO A 250 -18.67 13.01 8.15
C PRO A 250 -17.91 14.22 7.60
N LEU A 251 -16.96 14.75 8.38
CA LEU A 251 -16.03 15.79 7.92
C LEU A 251 -14.89 15.14 7.13
N ILE A 252 -14.77 15.48 5.84
CA ILE A 252 -13.74 14.92 4.96
C ILE A 252 -12.54 15.87 4.90
N PHE A 253 -11.34 15.37 5.19
CA PHE A 253 -10.11 16.16 5.09
C PHE A 253 -9.00 15.45 4.34
N ALA A 254 -8.03 16.24 3.87
CA ALA A 254 -6.77 15.73 3.37
C ALA A 254 -5.58 16.28 4.16
N GLY A 255 -4.50 15.51 4.18
CA GLY A 255 -3.17 15.93 4.62
C GLY A 255 -2.10 15.37 3.70
N GLY A 256 -0.83 15.56 4.07
CA GLY A 256 0.32 15.11 3.29
C GLY A 256 0.92 16.18 2.37
N PRO A 257 2.00 15.85 1.64
CA PRO A 257 2.82 16.83 0.93
C PRO A 257 2.08 17.55 -0.20
N THR A 258 1.28 16.86 -1.00
CA THR A 258 0.55 17.49 -2.12
C THR A 258 -0.51 18.46 -1.59
N ALA A 259 -1.35 18.02 -0.64
CA ALA A 259 -2.34 18.87 0.03
C ALA A 259 -1.70 20.08 0.75
N THR A 260 -0.53 19.90 1.38
CA THR A 260 0.24 20.98 2.00
C THR A 260 0.85 21.95 0.96
N SER A 261 1.02 21.52 -0.28
CA SER A 261 1.69 22.30 -1.33
C SER A 261 0.77 23.15 -2.19
N ASN A 262 -0.42 22.62 -2.51
CA ASN A 262 -1.45 23.29 -3.29
C ASN A 262 -2.78 22.51 -3.14
N PRO A 263 -3.65 22.90 -2.22
CA PRO A 263 -4.94 22.25 -2.01
C PRO A 263 -6.00 22.70 -3.02
N GLU A 264 -5.81 23.83 -3.72
CA GLU A 264 -6.86 24.43 -4.55
C GLU A 264 -7.45 23.53 -5.64
N PRO A 265 -6.69 22.70 -6.39
CA PRO A 265 -7.29 21.78 -7.35
C PRO A 265 -8.35 20.85 -6.73
N PHE A 266 -8.27 20.62 -5.43
CA PHE A 266 -9.04 19.64 -4.68
C PHE A 266 -10.07 20.26 -3.72
N SER A 267 -10.20 21.59 -3.70
CA SER A 267 -11.03 22.34 -2.74
C SER A 267 -12.49 21.90 -2.67
N ASP A 268 -13.02 21.41 -3.79
CA ASP A 268 -14.43 21.08 -3.95
C ASP A 268 -14.78 19.73 -3.28
N PHE A 269 -13.79 18.94 -2.88
CA PHE A 269 -13.95 17.60 -2.31
C PHE A 269 -13.70 17.52 -0.81
N PHE A 270 -13.02 18.51 -0.22
CA PHE A 270 -12.60 18.50 1.19
C PHE A 270 -13.27 19.60 2.00
N ASP A 271 -13.76 19.24 3.19
CA ASP A 271 -14.32 20.19 4.16
C ASP A 271 -13.21 21.04 4.81
N PHE A 272 -12.06 20.42 5.10
CA PHE A 272 -10.84 21.10 5.53
C PHE A 272 -9.57 20.37 5.07
N ILE A 273 -8.41 21.01 5.22
CA ILE A 273 -7.08 20.48 4.90
C ILE A 273 -6.15 20.67 6.09
N ALA A 274 -5.44 19.61 6.47
CA ALA A 274 -4.39 19.65 7.50
C ALA A 274 -3.02 19.90 6.84
N LEU A 275 -2.46 21.09 7.06
CA LEU A 275 -1.23 21.55 6.41
C LEU A 275 0.01 21.28 7.27
N GLY A 276 0.97 20.52 6.73
CA GLY A 276 2.25 20.22 7.38
C GLY A 276 2.26 18.94 8.22
N ASP A 277 3.03 18.95 9.29
CA ASP A 277 3.25 17.79 10.16
C ASP A 277 2.00 17.52 11.03
N GLY A 278 1.49 16.28 10.99
CA GLY A 278 0.18 15.92 11.53
C GLY A 278 0.18 15.44 12.98
N GLU A 279 1.35 15.15 13.56
CA GLU A 279 1.47 14.43 14.83
C GLU A 279 0.87 15.15 16.04
N ASP A 280 1.02 16.48 16.08
CA ASP A 280 0.37 17.34 17.08
C ASP A 280 -0.96 17.91 16.54
N LEU A 281 -1.06 18.12 15.23
CA LEU A 281 -2.21 18.75 14.58
C LEU A 281 -3.47 17.88 14.61
N LEU A 282 -3.39 16.58 14.33
CA LEU A 282 -4.58 15.71 14.34
C LEU A 282 -5.16 15.52 15.75
N PRO A 283 -4.36 15.33 16.82
CA PRO A 283 -4.87 15.40 18.19
C PRO A 283 -5.56 16.74 18.53
N GLU A 284 -5.00 17.87 18.10
CA GLU A 284 -5.58 19.21 18.34
C GLU A 284 -6.93 19.39 17.61
N ILE A 285 -7.02 18.91 16.36
CA ILE A 285 -8.30 18.80 15.62
C ILE A 285 -9.29 17.91 16.39
N GLY A 286 -8.83 16.77 16.91
CA GLY A 286 -9.67 15.86 17.70
C GLY A 286 -10.25 16.50 18.96
N GLU A 287 -9.45 17.27 19.71
CA GLU A 287 -9.92 18.02 20.88
C GLU A 287 -10.87 19.18 20.48
N CYS A 288 -10.58 19.89 19.38
CA CYS A 288 -11.51 20.89 18.84
C CYS A 288 -12.86 20.26 18.48
N LEU A 289 -12.88 19.12 17.79
CA LEU A 289 -14.12 18.40 17.42
C LEU A 289 -14.88 17.90 18.67
N LYS A 290 -14.18 17.41 19.70
CA LYS A 290 -14.79 17.06 21.00
C LYS A 290 -15.53 18.25 21.62
N GLN A 291 -14.92 19.44 21.57
CA GLN A 291 -15.54 20.66 22.09
C GLN A 291 -16.68 21.17 21.18
N CYS A 292 -16.58 21.08 19.85
CA CYS A 292 -17.67 21.41 18.92
C CYS A 292 -18.92 20.54 19.13
N LYS A 293 -18.75 19.21 19.30
CA LYS A 293 -19.85 18.29 19.63
C LYS A 293 -20.52 18.64 20.96
N LYS A 294 -19.73 18.95 21.99
CA LYS A 294 -20.21 19.36 23.31
C LYS A 294 -21.02 20.67 23.26
N ASP A 295 -20.56 21.63 22.44
CA ASP A 295 -21.25 22.90 22.22
C ASP A 295 -22.43 22.79 21.25
N ARG A 296 -22.62 21.62 20.61
CA ARG A 296 -23.67 21.31 19.62
C ARG A 296 -23.66 22.23 18.39
N LEU A 297 -22.46 22.61 17.95
CA LEU A 297 -22.27 23.45 16.76
C LEU A 297 -22.76 22.75 15.48
N ASN A 298 -23.23 23.53 14.51
CA ASN A 298 -23.48 23.00 13.16
C ASN A 298 -22.16 22.75 12.39
N ARG A 299 -22.26 22.16 11.19
CA ARG A 299 -21.09 21.86 10.33
C ARG A 299 -20.25 23.10 10.02
N THR A 300 -20.91 24.20 9.66
CA THR A 300 -20.28 25.46 9.23
C THR A 300 -19.60 26.19 10.39
N GLU A 301 -20.16 26.13 11.59
CA GLU A 301 -19.57 26.64 12.82
C GLU A 301 -18.39 25.78 13.29
N THR A 302 -18.51 24.46 13.21
CA THR A 302 -17.44 23.51 13.50
C THR A 302 -16.23 23.76 12.61
N LEU A 303 -16.45 23.92 11.30
CA LEU A 303 -15.42 24.28 10.33
C LEU A 303 -14.87 25.70 10.56
N ALA A 304 -15.70 26.66 10.97
CA ALA A 304 -15.23 28.00 11.31
C ALA A 304 -14.30 27.99 12.53
N ARG A 305 -14.65 27.24 13.58
CA ARG A 305 -13.80 27.06 14.76
C ARG A 305 -12.47 26.40 14.40
N LEU A 306 -12.49 25.30 13.63
CA LEU A 306 -11.28 24.65 13.15
C LEU A 306 -10.37 25.63 12.38
N GLY A 307 -10.92 26.40 11.44
CA GLY A 307 -10.14 27.32 10.61
C GLY A 307 -9.64 28.60 11.29
N SER A 308 -10.19 28.97 12.46
CA SER A 308 -9.75 30.14 13.24
C SER A 308 -8.91 29.80 14.46
N GLU A 309 -9.21 28.71 15.16
CA GLU A 309 -8.58 28.34 16.44
C GLU A 309 -7.42 27.32 16.26
N VAL A 310 -7.47 26.43 15.26
CA VAL A 310 -6.47 25.37 15.07
C VAL A 310 -5.45 25.76 14.00
N ALA A 311 -4.22 26.08 14.44
CA ALA A 311 -3.15 26.48 13.54
C ALA A 311 -2.76 25.33 12.60
N GLY A 312 -2.81 25.58 11.28
CA GLY A 312 -2.53 24.58 10.25
C GLY A 312 -3.76 23.98 9.58
N VAL A 313 -4.97 24.32 10.02
CA VAL A 313 -6.19 23.95 9.30
C VAL A 313 -6.55 25.02 8.26
N TYR A 314 -6.69 24.59 7.02
CA TYR A 314 -7.26 25.39 5.94
C TYR A 314 -8.68 24.90 5.62
N VAL A 315 -9.63 25.81 5.42
CA VAL A 315 -11.05 25.51 5.25
C VAL A 315 -11.53 26.15 3.94
N PRO A 316 -11.54 25.41 2.81
CA PRO A 316 -11.67 26.01 1.48
C PRO A 316 -12.94 26.86 1.28
N GLN A 317 -14.06 26.48 1.93
CA GLN A 317 -15.33 27.19 1.83
C GLN A 317 -15.30 28.65 2.32
N PHE A 318 -14.29 29.05 3.10
CA PHE A 318 -14.15 30.42 3.60
C PHE A 318 -13.15 31.26 2.81
N TYR A 319 -12.70 30.79 1.64
CA TYR A 319 -11.79 31.50 0.76
C TYR A 319 -12.32 31.48 -0.67
N ASP A 320 -12.24 32.59 -1.40
CA ASP A 320 -12.70 32.66 -2.79
C ASP A 320 -11.70 33.35 -3.72
N LEU A 321 -11.86 33.09 -5.01
CA LEU A 321 -11.05 33.64 -6.10
C LEU A 321 -11.25 35.15 -6.19
N ALA A 322 -10.16 35.91 -6.13
CA ALA A 322 -10.22 37.34 -6.45
C ALA A 322 -10.04 37.56 -7.97
N PRO A 323 -10.95 38.28 -8.65
CA PRO A 323 -10.81 38.59 -10.07
C PRO A 323 -9.49 39.32 -10.38
N GLY A 324 -8.74 38.83 -11.37
CA GLY A 324 -7.47 39.41 -11.81
C GLY A 324 -6.22 38.91 -11.06
N PHE A 325 -6.32 37.88 -10.20
CA PHE A 325 -5.22 37.38 -9.38
C PHE A 325 -4.77 35.92 -9.69
N GLY A 326 -4.82 35.48 -10.95
CA GLY A 326 -4.13 34.24 -11.41
C GLY A 326 -4.61 32.92 -10.80
N GLY A 327 -5.80 32.89 -10.19
CA GLY A 327 -6.30 31.74 -9.42
C GLY A 327 -5.99 31.77 -7.93
N ALA A 328 -5.41 32.86 -7.40
CA ALA A 328 -5.19 33.05 -5.97
C ALA A 328 -6.49 33.33 -5.20
N VAL A 329 -6.50 32.93 -3.93
CA VAL A 329 -7.68 32.89 -3.07
C VAL A 329 -7.49 33.69 -1.79
N PHE A 330 -8.57 34.28 -1.31
CA PHE A 330 -8.57 35.23 -0.18
C PHE A 330 -9.73 34.92 0.77
N PRO A 331 -9.57 35.13 2.09
CA PRO A 331 -10.63 34.84 3.05
C PRO A 331 -11.85 35.73 2.80
N ILE A 332 -13.03 35.11 2.70
CA ILE A 332 -14.34 35.76 2.58
C ILE A 332 -15.11 35.82 3.90
N ARG A 333 -14.60 35.17 4.95
CA ARG A 333 -15.17 35.17 6.31
C ARG A 333 -14.25 35.88 7.29
N GLU A 334 -14.81 36.73 8.15
CA GLU A 334 -14.07 37.39 9.23
C GLU A 334 -13.49 36.36 10.22
N GLY A 335 -12.31 36.66 10.76
CA GLY A 335 -11.57 35.77 11.66
C GLY A 335 -10.74 34.68 10.96
N MET A 336 -10.87 34.51 9.65
CA MET A 336 -10.02 33.58 8.89
C MET A 336 -8.62 34.15 8.61
N PRO A 337 -7.54 33.37 8.77
CA PRO A 337 -6.18 33.83 8.52
C PRO A 337 -5.89 34.08 7.04
N GLY A 338 -5.43 35.28 6.69
CA GLY A 338 -5.04 35.62 5.30
C GLY A 338 -3.90 34.78 4.72
N ARG A 339 -3.07 34.16 5.57
CA ARG A 339 -2.15 33.08 5.19
C ARG A 339 -2.10 32.01 6.28
N ILE A 340 -2.39 30.75 5.95
CA ILE A 340 -2.44 29.64 6.92
C ILE A 340 -1.02 29.12 7.18
N ARG A 341 -0.56 29.17 8.43
CA ARG A 341 0.74 28.62 8.86
C ARG A 341 0.66 27.11 8.94
N ARG A 342 1.42 26.39 8.10
CA ARG A 342 1.55 24.93 8.20
C ARG A 342 2.19 24.52 9.54
N ARG A 343 1.97 23.29 9.97
CA ARG A 343 2.55 22.73 11.19
C ARG A 343 3.92 22.08 10.96
N VAL A 344 4.69 22.05 12.03
CA VAL A 344 6.03 21.47 12.14
C VAL A 344 6.05 20.71 13.46
N ALA A 345 6.44 19.43 13.42
CA ALA A 345 6.61 18.58 14.59
C ALA A 345 7.99 17.92 14.55
N PHE A 346 8.51 17.54 15.73
CA PHE A 346 9.72 16.73 15.80
C PHE A 346 9.36 15.25 15.62
N PRO A 347 10.06 14.50 14.72
CA PRO A 347 9.82 13.08 14.58
C PRO A 347 10.17 12.32 15.86
N ASP A 348 9.19 11.63 16.43
CA ASP A 348 9.36 10.70 17.56
C ASP A 348 9.55 9.26 17.02
N PRO A 349 10.73 8.64 17.18
CA PRO A 349 11.00 7.30 16.66
C PRO A 349 10.23 6.19 17.40
N PHE A 350 9.68 6.44 18.59
CA PHE A 350 8.90 5.44 19.33
C PHE A 350 7.44 5.36 18.84
N ASN A 351 6.89 6.41 18.23
CA ASN A 351 5.57 6.38 17.57
C ASN A 351 5.59 5.70 16.20
N GLN A 352 6.77 5.27 15.75
CA GLN A 352 7.02 4.63 14.46
C GLN A 352 7.12 3.10 14.58
N ILE A 353 7.22 2.57 15.81
CA ILE A 353 7.15 1.14 16.12
C ILE A 353 5.67 0.72 16.06
N GLY A 354 5.17 0.54 14.84
CA GLY A 354 3.76 0.34 14.57
C GLY A 354 3.36 -1.09 14.18
N LEU A 355 2.51 -1.15 13.17
CA LEU A 355 1.80 -2.34 12.70
C LEU A 355 2.76 -3.38 12.10
N VAL A 356 2.42 -4.66 12.24
CA VAL A 356 3.15 -5.81 11.69
C VAL A 356 2.21 -6.62 10.80
N PRO A 357 1.99 -6.20 9.53
CA PRO A 357 1.00 -6.77 8.61
C PRO A 357 1.12 -8.28 8.41
N TYR A 358 0.00 -8.98 8.27
CA TYR A 358 0.01 -10.40 7.88
C TYR A 358 0.47 -10.58 6.44
N VAL A 359 0.05 -9.68 5.54
CA VAL A 359 0.44 -9.69 4.11
C VAL A 359 1.78 -8.98 3.92
N SER A 360 2.61 -9.53 3.04
CA SER A 360 3.88 -8.90 2.62
C SER A 360 3.62 -7.54 1.94
N THR A 361 4.09 -6.43 2.52
CA THR A 361 3.91 -5.06 1.99
C THR A 361 5.03 -4.63 1.04
N VAL A 362 4.89 -3.46 0.40
CA VAL A 362 5.91 -2.89 -0.50
C VAL A 362 7.23 -2.63 0.24
N HIS A 363 7.18 -2.25 1.52
CA HIS A 363 8.33 -2.09 2.40
C HIS A 363 8.13 -2.88 3.71
N ASP A 364 8.20 -4.21 3.61
CA ASP A 364 8.00 -5.12 4.75
C ASP A 364 9.21 -5.16 5.70
N ARG A 365 9.40 -4.07 6.47
CA ARG A 365 10.51 -3.86 7.41
C ARG A 365 10.19 -2.78 8.43
N LEU A 366 10.87 -2.82 9.58
CA LEU A 366 10.84 -1.70 10.52
C LEU A 366 11.40 -0.45 9.85
N THR A 367 10.69 0.68 9.90
CA THR A 367 11.17 1.94 9.31
C THR A 367 11.18 3.02 10.38
N ILE A 368 12.35 3.62 10.63
CA ILE A 368 12.54 4.69 11.61
C ILE A 368 13.06 5.94 10.91
N GLU A 369 12.31 7.04 10.93
CA GLU A 369 12.73 8.38 10.50
C GLU A 369 13.83 8.90 11.43
N ILE A 370 15.00 9.16 10.87
CA ILE A 370 16.18 9.69 11.59
C ILE A 370 16.34 11.20 11.44
N ARG A 371 15.67 11.78 10.46
CA ARG A 371 15.70 13.22 10.16
C ARG A 371 14.53 13.61 9.27
N ARG A 372 13.75 14.58 9.73
CA ARG A 372 12.74 15.26 8.91
C ARG A 372 13.35 16.47 8.21
N GLY A 373 13.12 16.60 6.91
CA GLY A 373 13.58 17.73 6.11
C GLY A 373 15.07 17.75 5.72
N CYS A 374 15.41 18.70 4.84
CA CYS A 374 16.70 18.74 4.15
C CYS A 374 17.24 20.18 4.01
N THR A 375 18.54 20.34 4.23
CA THR A 375 19.24 21.64 4.25
C THR A 375 19.84 22.01 2.90
N ARG A 376 20.17 21.00 2.07
CA ARG A 376 20.91 21.12 0.80
C ARG A 376 20.28 22.04 -0.27
N GLY A 377 18.96 22.26 -0.23
CA GLY A 377 18.31 23.28 -1.06
C GLY A 377 18.31 23.05 -2.57
N CYS A 378 18.12 21.80 -3.01
CA CYS A 378 17.94 21.47 -4.43
C CYS A 378 16.70 22.17 -5.01
N ARG A 379 16.85 22.89 -6.13
CA ARG A 379 15.85 23.85 -6.67
C ARG A 379 14.56 23.24 -7.24
N PHE A 380 14.57 21.93 -7.50
CA PHE A 380 13.42 21.15 -7.94
C PHE A 380 12.70 20.44 -6.78
N CYS A 381 13.33 20.34 -5.59
CA CYS A 381 12.92 19.39 -4.56
C CYS A 381 11.84 19.98 -3.65
N GLN A 382 10.57 19.80 -4.01
CA GLN A 382 9.44 20.23 -3.19
C GLN A 382 9.50 19.72 -1.73
N PRO A 383 9.77 18.43 -1.42
CA PRO A 383 9.92 17.98 -0.04
C PRO A 383 11.03 18.71 0.70
N GLY A 384 12.17 18.98 0.04
CA GLY A 384 13.30 19.71 0.60
C GLY A 384 13.04 21.21 0.84
N MET A 385 11.91 21.73 0.36
CA MET A 385 11.40 23.07 0.64
C MET A 385 10.31 23.02 1.73
N LEU A 386 9.24 22.23 1.51
CA LEU A 386 8.06 22.20 2.39
C LEU A 386 8.31 21.69 3.81
N THR A 387 9.29 20.82 4.01
CA THR A 387 9.51 20.17 5.32
C THR A 387 10.53 20.89 6.22
N ARG A 388 11.09 22.03 5.76
CA ARG A 388 12.06 22.85 6.51
C ARG A 388 11.46 23.38 7.85
N PRO A 389 12.28 23.73 8.86
CA PRO A 389 13.73 23.52 8.95
C PRO A 389 14.09 22.02 8.97
N ALA A 390 15.35 21.63 8.87
CA ALA A 390 15.72 20.23 9.09
C ALA A 390 15.71 19.91 10.59
N ARG A 391 15.22 18.71 10.95
CA ARG A 391 15.07 18.22 12.32
C ARG A 391 15.66 16.83 12.42
N ASP A 392 16.93 16.75 12.79
CA ASP A 392 17.61 15.49 13.13
C ASP A 392 17.00 14.90 14.42
N VAL A 393 16.86 13.57 14.46
CA VAL A 393 16.51 12.82 15.68
C VAL A 393 17.76 12.60 16.53
N ASP A 394 17.58 12.59 17.84
CA ASP A 394 18.63 12.22 18.79
C ASP A 394 19.23 10.83 18.48
N PRO A 395 20.57 10.69 18.38
CA PRO A 395 21.23 9.43 18.03
C PRO A 395 20.87 8.24 18.92
N ASP A 396 20.81 8.44 20.24
CA ASP A 396 20.55 7.36 21.18
C ASP A 396 19.09 6.89 21.08
N LYS A 397 18.14 7.83 20.93
CA LYS A 397 16.74 7.49 20.66
C LYS A 397 16.54 6.68 19.38
N VAL A 398 17.33 6.94 18.33
CA VAL A 398 17.29 6.12 17.09
C VAL A 398 17.78 4.69 17.39
N VAL A 399 18.90 4.55 18.10
CA VAL A 399 19.44 3.21 18.45
C VAL A 399 18.45 2.43 19.31
N GLU A 400 17.89 3.06 20.34
CA GLU A 400 16.90 2.47 21.26
C GLU A 400 15.61 2.07 20.54
N ALA A 401 15.03 2.96 19.72
CA ALA A 401 13.80 2.67 19.00
C ALA A 401 13.98 1.56 17.95
N VAL A 402 15.13 1.48 17.28
CA VAL A 402 15.43 0.35 16.38
C VAL A 402 15.61 -0.95 17.17
N GLU A 403 16.37 -0.94 18.27
CA GLU A 403 16.57 -2.12 19.12
C GLU A 403 15.25 -2.66 19.70
N GLN A 404 14.42 -1.77 20.25
CA GLN A 404 13.08 -2.09 20.75
C GLN A 404 12.17 -2.58 19.61
N GLY A 405 12.12 -1.84 18.50
CA GLY A 405 11.24 -2.13 17.37
C GLY A 405 11.55 -3.47 16.71
N MET A 406 12.82 -3.81 16.55
CA MET A 406 13.22 -5.09 15.94
C MET A 406 12.78 -6.28 16.80
N ARG A 407 12.93 -6.19 18.12
CA ARG A 407 12.52 -7.24 19.06
C ARG A 407 11.01 -7.31 19.26
N SER A 408 10.29 -6.19 19.25
CA SER A 408 8.83 -6.15 19.49
C SER A 408 7.99 -6.54 18.26
N THR A 409 8.51 -6.27 17.05
CA THR A 409 7.86 -6.61 15.77
C THR A 409 8.25 -8.00 15.27
N GLY A 410 9.51 -8.41 15.45
CA GLY A 410 10.07 -9.63 14.88
C GLY A 410 10.58 -9.48 13.44
N TYR A 411 10.69 -8.26 12.92
CA TYR A 411 11.32 -8.02 11.60
C TYR A 411 12.77 -8.55 11.54
N ASN A 412 13.28 -8.78 10.33
CA ASN A 412 14.67 -9.15 10.03
C ASN A 412 15.43 -8.07 9.23
N GLU A 413 14.72 -7.06 8.73
CA GLU A 413 15.27 -5.87 8.08
C GLU A 413 14.74 -4.63 8.80
N PHE A 414 15.57 -3.61 8.93
CA PHE A 414 15.13 -2.25 9.26
C PHE A 414 15.61 -1.25 8.22
N SER A 415 14.99 -0.08 8.21
CA SER A 415 15.36 1.05 7.37
C SER A 415 15.39 2.34 8.16
N LEU A 416 16.41 3.16 7.92
CA LEU A 416 16.48 4.51 8.43
C LEU A 416 15.95 5.45 7.34
N LEU A 417 14.93 6.24 7.65
CA LEU A 417 14.23 7.11 6.70
C LEU A 417 14.66 8.56 6.86
N SER A 418 14.96 9.20 5.72
CA SER A 418 15.06 10.65 5.57
C SER A 418 15.01 11.02 4.08
N LEU A 419 14.84 12.31 3.77
CA LEU A 419 15.08 12.83 2.41
C LEU A 419 16.54 12.67 1.98
N SER A 420 17.49 12.64 2.92
CA SER A 420 18.84 12.16 2.68
C SER A 420 19.48 11.62 3.95
N CYS A 421 19.56 10.30 4.06
CA CYS A 421 20.11 9.66 5.27
C CYS A 421 21.58 10.02 5.50
N SER A 422 22.37 10.22 4.43
CA SER A 422 23.78 10.60 4.53
C SER A 422 24.03 12.05 4.96
N ASP A 423 22.99 12.89 5.03
CA ASP A 423 23.08 14.25 5.62
C ASP A 423 22.83 14.24 7.14
N TYR A 424 22.35 13.13 7.71
CA TYR A 424 22.35 12.87 9.15
C TYR A 424 23.75 12.42 9.58
N LEU A 425 24.56 13.34 10.12
CA LEU A 425 26.00 13.12 10.32
C LEU A 425 26.32 12.04 11.37
N ALA A 426 25.38 11.72 12.26
CA ALA A 426 25.51 10.63 13.23
C ALA A 426 25.28 9.23 12.61
N LEU A 427 24.86 9.11 11.34
CA LEU A 427 24.56 7.84 10.66
C LEU A 427 25.67 6.77 10.81
N PRO A 428 26.98 7.08 10.66
CA PRO A 428 28.04 6.10 10.82
C PRO A 428 28.11 5.51 12.24
N ALA A 429 27.95 6.35 13.27
CA ALA A 429 27.99 5.92 14.67
C ALA A 429 26.72 5.11 15.04
N VAL A 430 25.54 5.67 14.75
CA VAL A 430 24.23 5.04 14.99
C VAL A 430 24.11 3.70 14.28
N GLY A 431 24.47 3.64 12.99
CA GLY A 431 24.35 2.40 12.22
C GLY A 431 25.32 1.31 12.69
N LEU A 432 26.57 1.66 13.07
CA LEU A 432 27.51 0.68 13.63
C LEU A 432 27.11 0.24 15.04
N GLU A 433 26.54 1.13 15.86
CA GLU A 433 26.05 0.75 17.19
C GLU A 433 24.85 -0.20 17.10
N ILE A 434 23.84 0.09 16.26
CA ILE A 434 22.72 -0.84 16.01
C ILE A 434 23.24 -2.19 15.51
N LYS A 435 24.18 -2.21 14.56
CA LYS A 435 24.79 -3.46 14.07
C LYS A 435 25.57 -4.22 15.15
N ASN A 436 26.21 -3.50 16.07
CA ASN A 436 26.94 -4.08 17.19
C ASN A 436 25.99 -4.67 18.25
N ARG A 437 24.86 -4.01 18.55
CA ARG A 437 23.84 -4.51 19.50
C ARG A 437 23.07 -5.70 18.93
N LEU A 438 22.63 -5.62 17.68
CA LEU A 438 21.85 -6.66 17.00
C LEU A 438 22.72 -7.71 16.27
N LYS A 439 24.03 -7.78 16.57
CA LYS A 439 24.98 -8.65 15.85
C LYS A 439 24.53 -10.12 15.78
N GLY A 440 23.91 -10.63 16.84
CA GLY A 440 23.46 -12.03 16.93
C GLY A 440 22.09 -12.31 16.28
N GLU A 441 21.35 -11.30 15.86
CA GLU A 441 19.90 -11.42 15.59
C GLU A 441 19.52 -11.57 14.10
N ASN A 442 20.47 -11.87 13.21
CA ASN A 442 20.29 -11.93 11.73
C ASN A 442 19.53 -10.71 11.17
N VAL A 443 20.05 -9.50 11.40
CA VAL A 443 19.40 -8.23 11.01
C VAL A 443 20.13 -7.51 9.88
N SER A 444 19.42 -7.23 8.78
CA SER A 444 19.87 -6.34 7.70
C SER A 444 19.49 -4.87 7.96
N LEU A 445 20.34 -3.94 7.48
CA LEU A 445 19.94 -2.55 7.29
C LEU A 445 19.69 -2.34 5.80
N SER A 446 18.58 -1.67 5.49
CA SER A 446 18.30 -1.10 4.17
C SER A 446 18.30 0.42 4.28
N LEU A 447 19.04 1.12 3.41
CA LEU A 447 18.99 2.57 3.32
C LEU A 447 18.28 2.98 2.01
N PRO A 448 17.28 3.88 2.06
CA PRO A 448 16.75 4.51 0.86
C PRO A 448 17.82 5.41 0.23
N SER A 449 17.53 5.91 -0.99
CA SER A 449 18.43 6.69 -1.86
C SER A 449 19.57 7.44 -1.16
N GLN A 450 20.81 6.98 -1.38
CA GLN A 450 21.98 7.53 -0.71
C GLN A 450 22.59 8.69 -1.50
N ARG A 451 23.03 9.74 -0.81
CA ARG A 451 23.89 10.78 -1.42
C ARG A 451 25.29 10.23 -1.62
N VAL A 452 25.75 10.26 -2.87
CA VAL A 452 27.03 9.66 -3.30
C VAL A 452 28.25 10.41 -2.74
N ASP A 453 28.14 11.73 -2.53
CA ASP A 453 29.18 12.59 -1.93
C ASP A 453 29.53 12.20 -0.49
N ARG A 454 28.64 11.47 0.19
CA ARG A 454 28.77 11.06 1.58
C ARG A 454 28.98 9.56 1.78
N PHE A 455 29.11 8.77 0.70
CA PHE A 455 29.28 7.31 0.81
C PHE A 455 30.74 6.94 1.13
N ASP A 456 30.95 6.27 2.26
CA ASP A 456 32.27 5.86 2.77
C ASP A 456 32.32 4.38 3.19
N GLU A 457 33.47 3.94 3.73
CA GLU A 457 33.66 2.58 4.24
C GLU A 457 32.74 2.27 5.43
N SER A 458 32.48 3.25 6.30
CA SER A 458 31.59 3.10 7.46
C SER A 458 30.17 2.74 7.02
N ILE A 459 29.58 3.54 6.13
CA ILE A 459 28.25 3.31 5.55
C ILE A 459 28.20 1.97 4.80
N ALA A 460 29.25 1.64 4.04
CA ALA A 460 29.36 0.36 3.38
C ALA A 460 29.40 -0.83 4.36
N ASN A 461 30.07 -0.71 5.52
CA ASN A 461 30.10 -1.74 6.55
C ASN A 461 28.73 -1.91 7.23
N ILE A 462 27.98 -0.83 7.43
CA ILE A 462 26.64 -0.87 8.02
C ILE A 462 25.62 -1.50 7.04
N ILE A 463 25.69 -1.18 5.75
CA ILE A 463 24.82 -1.80 4.72
C ILE A 463 25.22 -3.27 4.47
N SER A 464 26.49 -3.62 4.66
CA SER A 464 26.96 -5.01 4.52
C SER A 464 26.50 -5.87 5.70
N GLY A 465 25.71 -6.92 5.43
CA GLY A 465 25.20 -7.79 6.51
C GLY A 465 24.58 -9.11 6.05
N GLY A 466 24.87 -9.58 4.83
CA GLY A 466 24.33 -10.81 4.29
C GLY A 466 25.15 -11.31 3.10
N ALA A 467 24.87 -12.55 2.65
CA ALA A 467 25.68 -13.27 1.67
C ALA A 467 25.79 -12.59 0.29
N ARG A 468 24.87 -11.65 -0.04
CA ARG A 468 24.95 -10.82 -1.25
C ARG A 468 24.67 -9.35 -0.97
N LYS A 469 25.53 -8.49 -1.54
CA LYS A 469 25.34 -7.04 -1.59
C LYS A 469 24.21 -6.67 -2.58
N SER A 470 23.17 -5.98 -2.09
CA SER A 470 22.09 -5.42 -2.90
C SER A 470 22.60 -4.26 -3.77
N GLY A 471 21.90 -3.94 -4.87
CA GLY A 471 22.31 -2.82 -5.73
C GLY A 471 22.10 -1.47 -5.05
N LEU A 472 23.15 -0.66 -4.95
CA LEU A 472 23.06 0.69 -4.37
C LEU A 472 22.32 1.63 -5.31
N THR A 473 21.63 2.61 -4.74
CA THR A 473 20.86 3.60 -5.50
C THR A 473 21.38 4.99 -5.18
N PHE A 474 21.83 5.70 -6.21
CA PHE A 474 22.32 7.07 -6.14
C PHE A 474 21.48 7.96 -7.07
N ALA A 475 21.27 9.21 -6.67
CA ALA A 475 20.70 10.24 -7.52
C ALA A 475 21.76 11.30 -7.82
N PRO A 476 22.28 11.36 -9.07
CA PRO A 476 23.02 12.51 -9.59
C PRO A 476 22.10 13.60 -10.18
N GLU A 477 20.86 13.24 -10.52
CA GLU A 477 19.77 14.05 -11.09
C GLU A 477 20.03 14.69 -12.46
N ALA A 478 21.25 15.09 -12.78
CA ALA A 478 21.63 15.60 -14.09
C ALA A 478 23.01 15.06 -14.54
N GLY A 479 23.17 14.91 -15.86
CA GLY A 479 24.39 14.37 -16.46
C GLY A 479 25.60 15.32 -16.35
N THR A 480 25.45 16.57 -16.78
CA THR A 480 26.56 17.54 -16.77
C THR A 480 26.74 18.20 -15.41
N GLN A 481 27.96 18.65 -15.12
CA GLN A 481 28.26 19.43 -13.91
C GLN A 481 27.43 20.71 -13.86
N ARG A 482 27.40 21.44 -14.97
CA ARG A 482 26.61 22.65 -15.16
C ARG A 482 25.14 22.47 -14.77
N MET A 483 24.47 21.40 -15.22
CA MET A 483 23.08 21.17 -14.81
C MET A 483 22.95 20.80 -13.33
N ARG A 484 23.91 20.08 -12.74
CA ARG A 484 23.93 19.85 -11.28
C ARG A 484 24.11 21.13 -10.47
N ASP A 485 24.83 22.11 -11.01
CA ASP A 485 25.01 23.44 -10.40
C ASP A 485 23.73 24.30 -10.56
N ILE A 486 23.11 24.30 -11.75
CA ILE A 486 21.82 24.96 -12.03
C ILE A 486 20.73 24.45 -11.08
N ILE A 487 20.60 23.14 -10.88
CA ILE A 487 19.59 22.57 -9.95
C ILE A 487 19.98 22.68 -8.47
N ASN A 488 21.16 23.22 -8.17
CA ASN A 488 21.78 23.28 -6.85
C ASN A 488 21.88 21.92 -6.13
N LYS A 489 22.33 20.87 -6.84
CA LYS A 489 22.53 19.56 -6.22
C LYS A 489 23.71 19.55 -5.23
N GLY A 490 24.73 20.38 -5.49
CA GLY A 490 25.98 20.39 -4.72
C GLY A 490 26.68 19.04 -4.79
N LEU A 491 26.94 18.55 -6.00
CA LEU A 491 27.64 17.29 -6.28
C LEU A 491 28.54 17.48 -7.50
N THR A 492 29.84 17.33 -7.30
CA THR A 492 30.85 17.39 -8.36
C THR A 492 31.00 16.06 -9.11
N ASN A 493 31.62 16.08 -10.28
CA ASN A 493 32.05 14.86 -10.98
C ASN A 493 32.98 14.02 -10.08
N GLU A 494 33.96 14.67 -9.43
CA GLU A 494 34.97 14.02 -8.62
C GLU A 494 34.37 13.27 -7.43
N GLU A 495 33.33 13.84 -6.79
CA GLU A 495 32.56 13.20 -5.71
C GLU A 495 31.69 12.06 -6.21
N LEU A 496 30.99 12.25 -7.35
CA LEU A 496 30.17 11.21 -7.99
C LEU A 496 31.01 9.97 -8.34
N LEU A 497 32.18 10.18 -8.94
CA LEU A 497 33.13 9.11 -9.23
C LEU A 497 33.65 8.48 -7.93
N ARG A 498 34.06 9.28 -6.94
CA ARG A 498 34.63 8.77 -5.69
C ARG A 498 33.68 7.82 -4.97
N GLY A 499 32.41 8.20 -4.79
CA GLY A 499 31.44 7.36 -4.10
C GLY A 499 31.12 6.06 -4.86
N ILE A 500 30.92 6.13 -6.19
CA ILE A 500 30.65 4.95 -7.01
C ILE A 500 31.87 4.02 -7.08
N LYS A 501 33.07 4.56 -7.25
CA LYS A 501 34.33 3.79 -7.31
C LYS A 501 34.63 3.11 -5.98
N THR A 502 34.42 3.80 -4.85
CA THR A 502 34.52 3.23 -3.49
C THR A 502 33.58 2.04 -3.32
N ALA A 503 32.30 2.21 -3.65
CA ALA A 503 31.34 1.11 -3.61
C ALA A 503 31.76 -0.07 -4.51
N TRP A 504 32.24 0.22 -5.71
CA TRP A 504 32.67 -0.80 -6.68
C TRP A 504 33.91 -1.57 -6.22
N ASP A 505 34.91 -0.90 -5.64
CA ASP A 505 36.10 -1.53 -5.07
C ASP A 505 35.75 -2.41 -3.86
N MET A 506 34.77 -2.00 -3.06
CA MET A 506 34.16 -2.81 -1.99
C MET A 506 33.23 -3.93 -2.51
N GLY A 507 33.06 -4.07 -3.83
CA GLY A 507 32.38 -5.19 -4.48
C GLY A 507 30.93 -4.97 -4.91
N TRP A 508 30.42 -3.73 -4.87
CA TRP A 508 29.12 -3.39 -5.50
C TRP A 508 29.29 -3.19 -7.01
N TYR A 509 29.07 -4.25 -7.78
CA TYR A 509 29.11 -4.20 -9.25
C TYR A 509 27.79 -3.76 -9.89
N GLN A 510 26.75 -3.44 -9.10
CA GLN A 510 25.42 -3.06 -9.57
C GLN A 510 24.96 -1.78 -8.87
N VAL A 511 24.70 -0.73 -9.64
CA VAL A 511 24.14 0.55 -9.16
C VAL A 511 22.88 0.94 -9.92
N LYS A 512 21.97 1.65 -9.25
CA LYS A 512 20.84 2.35 -9.84
C LYS A 512 21.12 3.86 -9.84
N LEU A 513 20.82 4.54 -10.95
CA LEU A 513 21.01 5.98 -11.10
C LEU A 513 19.70 6.68 -11.47
N TYR A 514 19.36 7.76 -10.79
CA TYR A 514 18.23 8.62 -11.13
C TYR A 514 18.68 9.91 -11.79
N PHE A 515 18.11 10.20 -12.96
CA PHE A 515 18.27 11.47 -13.67
C PHE A 515 16.91 12.07 -14.02
N MET A 516 16.89 13.36 -14.28
CA MET A 516 15.75 14.10 -14.82
C MET A 516 16.13 14.74 -16.16
N ILE A 517 15.11 15.02 -16.97
CA ILE A 517 15.19 15.86 -18.16
C ILE A 517 14.08 16.92 -18.12
N GLY A 518 14.20 17.95 -18.96
CA GLY A 518 13.26 19.07 -19.00
C GLY A 518 13.57 20.16 -17.95
N LEU A 519 14.78 20.19 -17.40
CA LEU A 519 15.15 21.16 -16.38
C LEU A 519 15.31 22.59 -16.97
N PRO A 520 15.16 23.65 -16.16
CA PRO A 520 15.48 25.03 -16.54
C PRO A 520 16.86 25.18 -17.16
N GLY A 521 16.95 25.79 -18.34
CA GLY A 521 18.23 26.03 -19.04
C GLY A 521 18.91 24.79 -19.62
N GLU A 522 18.26 23.63 -19.63
CA GLU A 522 18.80 22.37 -20.15
C GLU A 522 18.96 22.39 -21.68
N THR A 523 20.13 22.00 -22.16
CA THR A 523 20.47 21.88 -23.58
C THR A 523 20.56 20.42 -24.03
N ASP A 524 20.53 20.16 -25.34
CA ASP A 524 20.73 18.82 -25.90
C ASP A 524 22.05 18.17 -25.47
N ALA A 525 23.11 18.97 -25.27
CA ALA A 525 24.39 18.50 -24.76
C ALA A 525 24.28 17.97 -23.31
N ASP A 526 23.39 18.54 -22.49
CA ASP A 526 23.16 18.08 -21.12
C ASP A 526 22.39 16.76 -21.07
N VAL A 527 21.41 16.59 -21.98
CA VAL A 527 20.66 15.34 -22.16
C VAL A 527 21.59 14.22 -22.62
N VAL A 528 22.45 14.48 -23.62
CA VAL A 528 23.48 13.53 -24.07
C VAL A 528 24.51 13.24 -22.97
N GLY A 529 24.86 14.25 -22.16
CA GLY A 529 25.76 14.15 -21.01
C GLY A 529 25.36 13.12 -19.96
N ILE A 530 24.09 12.69 -19.91
CA ILE A 530 23.64 11.55 -19.10
C ILE A 530 24.33 10.26 -19.57
N VAL A 531 24.38 10.01 -20.89
CA VAL A 531 25.02 8.83 -21.49
C VAL A 531 26.53 8.88 -21.33
N GLU A 532 27.12 10.06 -21.51
CA GLU A 532 28.55 10.29 -21.32
C GLU A 532 28.98 10.01 -19.87
N THR A 533 28.20 10.46 -18.89
CA THR A 533 28.41 10.18 -17.46
C THR A 533 28.39 8.68 -17.16
N VAL A 534 27.41 7.95 -17.70
CA VAL A 534 27.31 6.48 -17.51
C VAL A 534 28.49 5.77 -18.16
N ASN A 535 28.88 6.16 -19.37
CA ASN A 535 30.04 5.60 -20.08
C ASN A 535 31.34 5.82 -19.30
N TRP A 536 31.60 7.05 -18.85
CA TRP A 536 32.76 7.41 -18.04
C TRP A 536 32.83 6.62 -16.72
N LEU A 537 31.72 6.52 -15.98
CA LEU A 537 31.64 5.71 -14.76
C LEU A 537 31.95 4.22 -15.02
N GLN A 538 31.48 3.66 -16.15
CA GLN A 538 31.79 2.29 -16.54
C GLN A 538 33.27 2.08 -16.94
N GLN A 539 33.91 3.08 -17.55
CA GLN A 539 35.34 3.05 -17.88
C GLN A 539 36.19 3.05 -16.61
N GLU A 540 35.87 3.93 -15.67
CA GLU A 540 36.56 4.07 -14.39
C GLU A 540 36.36 2.89 -13.43
N CYS A 541 35.23 2.20 -13.52
CA CYS A 541 34.85 1.09 -12.63
C CYS A 541 34.94 -0.27 -13.36
N ARG A 542 36.14 -0.61 -13.83
CA ARG A 542 36.42 -1.84 -14.60
C ARG A 542 37.75 -2.51 -14.21
N ARG A 543 37.72 -3.83 -13.97
CA ARG A 543 38.92 -4.68 -13.75
C ARG A 543 38.68 -6.08 -14.30
N GLY A 544 39.33 -6.40 -15.42
CA GLY A 544 39.16 -7.67 -16.13
C GLY A 544 37.72 -7.86 -16.62
N ARG A 545 37.07 -8.96 -16.17
CA ARG A 545 35.66 -9.25 -16.47
C ARG A 545 34.66 -8.53 -15.56
N LYS A 546 35.12 -7.96 -14.44
CA LYS A 546 34.28 -7.18 -13.51
C LYS A 546 34.18 -5.74 -14.03
N HIS A 547 32.96 -5.27 -14.18
CA HIS A 547 32.61 -3.94 -14.69
C HIS A 547 31.35 -3.46 -13.98
N LEU A 548 31.15 -2.15 -13.90
CA LEU A 548 29.95 -1.55 -13.32
C LEU A 548 28.72 -1.84 -14.20
N GLN A 549 27.68 -2.42 -13.62
CA GLN A 549 26.35 -2.55 -14.22
C GLN A 549 25.47 -1.42 -13.70
N VAL A 550 24.77 -0.74 -14.61
CA VAL A 550 23.98 0.46 -14.30
C VAL A 550 22.53 0.21 -14.68
N SER A 551 21.59 0.45 -13.76
CA SER A 551 20.16 0.54 -14.07
C SER A 551 19.70 1.96 -13.86
N LEU A 552 19.56 2.73 -14.94
CA LEU A 552 19.11 4.12 -14.84
C LEU A 552 17.60 4.27 -15.10
N THR A 553 17.00 5.20 -14.37
CA THR A 553 15.65 5.69 -14.63
C THR A 553 15.73 7.20 -14.88
N VAL A 554 15.13 7.64 -15.99
CA VAL A 554 15.05 9.06 -16.36
C VAL A 554 13.61 9.51 -16.25
N SER A 555 13.37 10.50 -15.38
CA SER A 555 12.05 11.08 -15.17
C SER A 555 11.93 12.43 -15.86
N ASN A 556 10.72 12.79 -16.24
CA ASN A 556 10.42 14.11 -16.76
C ASN A 556 10.33 15.07 -15.56
N PHE A 557 10.91 16.26 -15.66
CA PHE A 557 10.82 17.25 -14.59
C PHE A 557 9.43 17.88 -14.57
N THR A 558 8.64 17.53 -13.55
CA THR A 558 7.37 18.18 -13.21
C THR A 558 7.63 19.36 -12.26
N PRO A 559 7.39 20.62 -12.65
CA PRO A 559 7.51 21.79 -11.76
C PRO A 559 6.52 21.71 -10.59
N LYS A 560 6.96 22.07 -9.38
CA LYS A 560 6.13 21.95 -8.17
C LYS A 560 6.00 23.27 -7.40
N PRO A 561 4.85 23.54 -6.75
CA PRO A 561 4.63 24.67 -5.84
C PRO A 561 5.74 24.84 -4.79
N HIS A 562 5.99 26.08 -4.40
CA HIS A 562 6.99 26.48 -3.38
C HIS A 562 8.44 26.07 -3.70
N THR A 563 8.77 25.80 -4.97
CA THR A 563 10.15 25.58 -5.44
C THR A 563 10.63 26.77 -6.29
N PRO A 564 11.94 27.06 -6.35
CA PRO A 564 12.48 28.07 -7.27
C PRO A 564 12.08 27.84 -8.74
N PHE A 565 11.80 26.59 -9.11
CA PHE A 565 11.39 26.21 -10.46
C PHE A 565 9.87 26.17 -10.69
N GLN A 566 9.03 26.65 -9.76
CA GLN A 566 7.56 26.64 -9.90
C GLN A 566 7.02 27.41 -11.14
N TRP A 567 7.83 28.33 -11.69
CA TRP A 567 7.55 29.12 -12.90
C TRP A 567 8.18 28.55 -14.19
N HIS A 568 8.63 27.31 -14.18
CA HIS A 568 9.07 26.59 -15.38
C HIS A 568 7.92 25.78 -15.98
N THR A 569 7.99 25.42 -17.26
CA THR A 569 7.08 24.46 -17.94
C THR A 569 7.84 23.81 -19.11
N VAL A 570 7.49 22.58 -19.48
CA VAL A 570 8.02 21.89 -20.68
C VAL A 570 6.84 21.23 -21.42
N SER A 571 6.84 21.30 -22.75
CA SER A 571 5.80 20.66 -23.56
C SER A 571 6.04 19.14 -23.73
N SER A 572 4.96 18.36 -23.87
CA SER A 572 5.06 16.92 -24.18
C SER A 572 5.92 16.64 -25.42
N ALA A 573 5.81 17.46 -26.46
CA ALA A 573 6.61 17.32 -27.68
C ALA A 573 8.12 17.49 -27.43
N GLU A 574 8.52 18.38 -26.51
CA GLU A 574 9.92 18.55 -26.13
C GLU A 574 10.43 17.39 -25.26
N PHE A 575 9.57 16.81 -24.41
CA PHE A 575 9.91 15.55 -23.72
C PHE A 575 10.09 14.40 -24.70
N ASP A 576 9.17 14.21 -25.65
CA ASP A 576 9.29 13.15 -26.67
C ASP A 576 10.57 13.31 -27.50
N ARG A 577 10.90 14.53 -27.94
CA ARG A 577 12.17 14.85 -28.64
C ARG A 577 13.40 14.48 -27.79
N LYS A 578 13.39 14.81 -26.49
CA LYS A 578 14.48 14.48 -25.56
C LYS A 578 14.55 12.98 -25.27
N HIS A 579 13.43 12.26 -25.24
CA HIS A 579 13.40 10.80 -25.12
C HIS A 579 14.04 10.15 -26.34
N GLU A 580 13.73 10.62 -27.54
CA GLU A 580 14.33 10.14 -28.79
C GLU A 580 15.83 10.41 -28.86
N LEU A 581 16.26 11.64 -28.54
CA LEU A 581 17.68 12.03 -28.44
C LEU A 581 18.43 11.10 -27.48
N LEU A 582 17.87 10.84 -26.29
CA LEU A 582 18.51 10.01 -25.27
C LEU A 582 18.55 8.52 -25.67
N ARG A 583 17.47 7.99 -26.29
CA ARG A 583 17.46 6.64 -26.87
C ARG A 583 18.50 6.49 -27.98
N ALA A 584 18.63 7.49 -28.85
CA ALA A 584 19.62 7.51 -29.93
C ALA A 584 21.06 7.54 -29.37
N ALA A 585 21.32 8.38 -28.36
CA ALA A 585 22.61 8.47 -27.69
C ALA A 585 23.01 7.16 -27.00
N PHE A 586 22.12 6.51 -26.24
CA PHE A 586 22.39 5.19 -25.64
C PHE A 586 22.64 4.10 -26.70
N LYS A 587 21.88 4.11 -27.80
CA LYS A 587 22.08 3.17 -28.93
C LYS A 587 23.43 3.38 -29.61
N ALA A 588 23.86 4.63 -29.81
CA ALA A 588 25.14 4.97 -30.41
C ALA A 588 26.33 4.61 -29.49
N ALA A 589 26.19 4.83 -28.18
CA ALA A 589 27.23 4.50 -27.20
C ALA A 589 27.43 2.98 -26.98
N ASN A 590 26.42 2.16 -27.31
CA ASN A 590 26.48 0.68 -27.27
C ASN A 590 27.01 0.11 -25.92
N LEU A 591 26.53 0.67 -24.81
CA LEU A 591 27.03 0.37 -23.47
C LEU A 591 26.56 -1.01 -22.98
N TYR A 592 27.51 -1.88 -22.59
CA TYR A 592 27.21 -3.20 -22.06
C TYR A 592 26.84 -3.15 -20.57
N GLY A 593 25.88 -3.97 -20.14
CA GLY A 593 25.47 -4.04 -18.73
C GLY A 593 24.64 -2.85 -18.23
N VAL A 594 24.11 -2.04 -19.15
CA VAL A 594 23.22 -0.90 -18.87
C VAL A 594 21.76 -1.31 -19.09
N LYS A 595 20.89 -0.98 -18.13
CA LYS A 595 19.42 -1.00 -18.27
C LYS A 595 18.91 0.43 -18.16
N PHE A 596 17.97 0.80 -19.02
CA PHE A 596 17.46 2.16 -19.12
C PHE A 596 15.94 2.16 -19.17
N ASN A 597 15.31 2.91 -18.26
CA ASN A 597 13.87 3.16 -18.22
C ASN A 597 13.60 4.67 -18.31
N ILE A 598 12.48 5.05 -18.91
CA ILE A 598 12.00 6.44 -18.98
C ILE A 598 10.58 6.50 -18.40
N THR A 599 10.28 7.52 -17.59
CA THR A 599 8.91 7.79 -17.15
C THR A 599 8.02 8.23 -18.34
N PRO A 600 6.87 7.58 -18.60
CA PRO A 600 5.96 8.00 -19.67
C PRO A 600 5.53 9.46 -19.53
N GLN A 601 5.58 10.25 -20.61
CA GLN A 601 5.24 11.68 -20.57
C GLN A 601 3.81 11.95 -20.09
N LYS A 602 2.88 11.02 -20.38
CA LYS A 602 1.47 11.06 -19.96
C LYS A 602 1.28 11.22 -18.44
N ILE A 603 2.10 10.56 -17.63
CA ILE A 603 2.03 10.66 -16.15
C ILE A 603 2.38 12.09 -15.75
N SER A 604 3.53 12.59 -16.23
CA SER A 604 4.03 13.93 -15.92
C SER A 604 3.14 15.05 -16.44
N ALA A 605 2.45 14.85 -17.56
CA ALA A 605 1.46 15.78 -18.08
C ALA A 605 0.25 15.95 -17.13
N MET A 606 -0.27 14.84 -16.58
CA MET A 606 -1.33 14.89 -15.57
C MET A 606 -0.82 15.49 -14.24
N GLU A 607 0.38 15.13 -13.79
CA GLU A 607 0.98 15.69 -12.57
C GLU A 607 1.23 17.22 -12.65
N ASP A 608 1.69 17.74 -13.79
CA ASP A 608 1.93 19.19 -13.96
C ASP A 608 0.62 19.97 -14.02
N PHE A 609 -0.34 19.44 -14.79
CA PHE A 609 -1.68 20.02 -14.94
C PHE A 609 -2.38 20.21 -13.58
N ILE A 610 -2.35 19.17 -12.73
CA ILE A 610 -2.98 19.21 -11.41
C ILE A 610 -2.13 19.97 -10.40
N GLY A 611 -0.82 19.67 -10.30
CA GLY A 611 0.03 20.13 -9.19
C GLY A 611 0.15 21.65 -9.08
N ARG A 612 0.05 22.37 -10.21
CA ARG A 612 0.02 23.85 -10.28
C ARG A 612 -1.35 24.41 -10.67
N GLY A 613 -2.40 23.60 -10.56
CA GLY A 613 -3.78 23.98 -10.82
C GLY A 613 -4.34 24.96 -9.79
N ASP A 614 -5.56 25.43 -10.07
CA ASP A 614 -6.43 26.12 -9.10
C ASP A 614 -7.79 25.41 -9.03
N ARG A 615 -8.68 25.93 -8.18
CA ARG A 615 -10.02 25.42 -7.91
C ARG A 615 -10.89 25.15 -9.14
N ARG A 616 -10.62 25.78 -10.29
CA ARG A 616 -11.35 25.48 -11.55
C ARG A 616 -11.06 24.08 -12.10
N LEU A 617 -10.08 23.36 -11.53
CA LEU A 617 -9.81 21.96 -11.82
C LEU A 617 -10.68 20.97 -11.04
N GLY A 618 -11.41 21.37 -9.98
CA GLY A 618 -12.29 20.46 -9.24
C GLY A 618 -13.29 19.75 -10.16
N ARG A 619 -14.01 20.52 -10.99
CA ARG A 619 -14.87 19.99 -12.07
C ARG A 619 -14.16 19.06 -13.06
N VAL A 620 -12.86 19.27 -13.35
CA VAL A 620 -12.08 18.42 -14.26
C VAL A 620 -11.74 17.10 -13.58
N ILE A 621 -11.30 17.13 -12.33
CA ILE A 621 -11.01 15.94 -11.52
C ILE A 621 -12.27 15.08 -11.37
N LYS A 622 -13.41 15.69 -11.01
CA LYS A 622 -14.70 15.00 -10.95
C LYS A 622 -15.05 14.36 -12.30
N LYS A 623 -14.94 15.12 -13.38
CA LYS A 623 -15.26 14.63 -14.74
C LYS A 623 -14.28 13.56 -15.23
N ALA A 624 -13.02 13.57 -14.80
CA ALA A 624 -12.04 12.54 -15.13
C ALA A 624 -12.40 11.21 -14.45
N TRP A 625 -12.75 11.24 -13.16
CA TRP A 625 -13.27 10.09 -12.42
C TRP A 625 -14.58 9.55 -13.03
N GLU A 626 -15.56 10.42 -13.31
CA GLU A 626 -16.80 10.04 -14.02
C GLU A 626 -16.53 9.43 -15.42
N ASN A 627 -15.43 9.82 -16.07
CA ASN A 627 -14.97 9.26 -17.34
C ASN A 627 -14.12 7.98 -17.21
N GLY A 628 -13.99 7.42 -16.00
CA GLY A 628 -13.31 6.15 -15.71
C GLY A 628 -11.84 6.27 -15.27
N ALA A 629 -11.38 7.46 -14.84
CA ALA A 629 -10.04 7.59 -14.26
C ALA A 629 -10.02 7.04 -12.82
N GLU A 630 -9.15 6.06 -12.59
CA GLU A 630 -8.82 5.44 -11.31
C GLU A 630 -7.38 4.90 -11.41
N ASN A 631 -6.62 4.84 -10.32
CA ASN A 631 -5.27 4.28 -10.29
C ASN A 631 -4.34 4.86 -11.38
N ASP A 632 -4.45 6.16 -11.66
CA ASP A 632 -3.93 6.80 -12.88
C ASP A 632 -2.41 6.60 -13.11
N ALA A 633 -1.64 6.50 -12.02
CA ALA A 633 -0.21 6.27 -12.02
C ALA A 633 0.21 4.79 -12.25
N TRP A 634 -0.74 3.84 -12.22
CA TRP A 634 -0.46 2.42 -12.38
C TRP A 634 -0.26 2.08 -13.86
N TRP A 635 0.83 1.36 -14.15
CA TRP A 635 1.31 1.07 -15.51
C TRP A 635 0.30 0.37 -16.44
N TYR A 636 -0.71 -0.31 -15.88
CA TYR A 636 -1.76 -0.96 -16.66
C TYR A 636 -2.92 -0.02 -17.02
N ASN A 637 -3.09 1.11 -16.31
CA ASN A 637 -4.22 2.04 -16.49
C ASN A 637 -3.82 3.43 -17.02
N THR A 638 -2.53 3.80 -16.99
CA THR A 638 -2.05 5.14 -17.39
C THR A 638 -2.56 5.61 -18.76
N ASP A 639 -2.73 4.72 -19.73
CA ASP A 639 -3.23 5.08 -21.06
C ASP A 639 -4.74 5.39 -21.07
N GLU A 640 -5.53 4.65 -20.31
CA GLU A 640 -6.98 4.82 -20.18
C GLU A 640 -7.31 6.05 -19.31
N ALA A 641 -6.61 6.20 -18.19
CA ALA A 641 -6.68 7.38 -17.32
C ALA A 641 -6.33 8.67 -18.10
N HIS A 642 -5.20 8.71 -18.80
CA HIS A 642 -4.84 9.89 -19.61
C HIS A 642 -5.88 10.22 -20.70
N ALA A 643 -6.55 9.21 -21.26
CA ALA A 643 -7.65 9.43 -22.20
C ALA A 643 -8.92 9.99 -21.50
N ALA A 644 -9.24 9.54 -20.28
CA ALA A 644 -10.33 10.06 -19.46
C ALA A 644 -10.08 11.52 -19.05
N TRP A 645 -8.86 11.84 -18.59
CA TRP A 645 -8.43 13.22 -18.31
C TRP A 645 -8.52 14.11 -19.55
N GLY A 646 -8.05 13.64 -20.71
CA GLY A 646 -8.14 14.40 -21.96
C GLY A 646 -9.58 14.75 -22.38
N ARG A 647 -10.54 13.82 -22.17
CA ARG A 647 -11.98 14.10 -22.35
C ARG A 647 -12.49 15.11 -21.35
N ALA A 648 -12.21 14.90 -20.06
CA ALA A 648 -12.67 15.75 -18.96
C ALA A 648 -12.21 17.21 -19.09
N ILE A 649 -10.96 17.43 -19.51
CA ILE A 649 -10.37 18.75 -19.77
C ILE A 649 -11.17 19.46 -20.87
N ALA A 650 -11.39 18.79 -22.02
CA ALA A 650 -12.13 19.35 -23.15
C ALA A 650 -13.61 19.61 -22.83
N GLU A 651 -14.26 18.69 -22.11
CA GLU A 651 -15.66 18.82 -21.65
C GLU A 651 -15.86 19.99 -20.67
N CYS A 652 -14.83 20.30 -19.87
CA CYS A 652 -14.81 21.49 -19.02
C CYS A 652 -14.47 22.80 -19.76
N GLY A 653 -14.23 22.74 -21.08
CA GLY A 653 -13.84 23.90 -21.89
C GLY A 653 -12.42 24.40 -21.61
N LEU A 654 -11.52 23.50 -21.18
CA LEU A 654 -10.11 23.77 -20.91
C LEU A 654 -9.22 23.04 -21.93
N ASP A 655 -7.92 23.31 -21.86
CA ASP A 655 -6.87 22.57 -22.57
C ASP A 655 -5.77 22.16 -21.56
N TRP A 656 -4.90 21.21 -21.93
CA TRP A 656 -3.72 20.85 -21.12
C TRP A 656 -2.82 22.05 -20.79
N LYS A 657 -2.84 23.11 -21.61
CA LYS A 657 -2.18 24.40 -21.40
C LYS A 657 -3.15 25.51 -20.95
N TYR A 658 -4.25 25.22 -20.23
CA TYR A 658 -5.29 26.25 -19.94
C TYR A 658 -4.75 27.57 -19.34
N ARG A 659 -3.76 27.53 -18.45
CA ARG A 659 -3.12 28.74 -17.88
C ARG A 659 -2.39 29.58 -18.93
N GLU A 660 -1.86 28.97 -19.99
CA GLU A 660 -1.25 29.68 -21.12
C GLU A 660 -2.30 30.42 -21.95
N MET A 661 -3.52 29.88 -22.06
CA MET A 661 -4.63 30.54 -22.74
C MET A 661 -5.18 31.76 -21.96
N GLU A 662 -4.98 31.80 -20.64
CA GLU A 662 -5.52 32.87 -19.77
C GLU A 662 -4.47 33.90 -19.35
N ASP A 663 -3.33 33.47 -18.82
CA ASP A 663 -2.27 34.32 -18.26
C ASP A 663 -1.02 34.41 -19.17
N GLY A 664 -1.03 33.70 -20.32
CA GLY A 664 0.15 33.42 -21.15
C GLY A 664 1.10 32.39 -20.53
N GLU A 665 2.16 31.97 -21.24
CA GLU A 665 3.08 30.95 -20.69
C GLU A 665 3.63 31.37 -19.32
N TRP A 666 3.42 30.56 -18.28
CA TRP A 666 4.05 30.73 -16.96
C TRP A 666 5.59 30.71 -17.01
N ASN A 667 6.13 30.18 -18.11
CA ASN A 667 7.53 30.10 -18.47
C ASN A 667 8.20 31.48 -18.53
N VAL A 668 8.68 31.97 -17.38
CA VAL A 668 9.52 33.18 -17.29
C VAL A 668 10.93 32.99 -17.87
N LEU A 669 11.19 31.84 -18.51
CA LEU A 669 12.51 31.41 -19.00
C LEU A 669 12.57 31.32 -20.54
N GLU A 670 11.44 31.40 -21.25
CA GLU A 670 11.33 31.20 -22.69
C GLU A 670 12.28 32.10 -23.51
N LYS A 671 12.48 33.35 -23.07
CA LYS A 671 13.33 34.35 -23.75
C LYS A 671 14.84 34.13 -23.56
N LEU A 672 15.26 33.20 -22.70
CA LEU A 672 16.69 32.94 -22.42
C LEU A 672 17.39 32.16 -23.55
N GLY A 673 16.63 31.53 -24.45
CA GLY A 673 17.16 30.89 -25.65
C GLY A 673 17.64 31.87 -26.72
N ASP A 674 17.23 33.14 -26.67
CA ASP A 674 17.67 34.13 -27.66
C ASP A 674 19.05 34.70 -27.31
N THR A 675 20.08 34.11 -27.92
CA THR A 675 21.48 34.54 -27.79
C THR A 675 21.71 36.03 -28.13
N ARG A 676 20.77 36.70 -28.81
CA ARG A 676 20.82 38.14 -29.11
C ARG A 676 20.60 39.02 -27.86
N TYR A 677 19.97 38.53 -26.80
CA TYR A 677 19.75 39.26 -25.55
C TYR A 677 20.93 39.20 -24.56
N ARG A 678 22.04 38.56 -24.92
CA ARG A 678 23.25 38.44 -24.08
C ARG A 678 24.13 39.71 -24.07
N LYS A 679 23.56 40.90 -24.31
CA LYS A 679 24.32 42.17 -24.46
C LYS A 679 24.02 43.20 -23.37
N GLN A 680 25.09 43.55 -22.64
CA GLN A 680 25.36 44.86 -22.04
C GLN A 680 24.38 45.38 -20.97
N GLY A 681 24.19 44.61 -19.90
CA GLY A 681 24.00 45.19 -18.57
C GLY A 681 25.32 45.84 -18.11
N GLY A 682 25.45 47.15 -18.28
CA GLY A 682 26.68 47.89 -17.92
C GLY A 682 26.83 48.08 -16.41
N GLY A 683 28.00 47.72 -15.86
CA GLY A 683 28.44 48.17 -14.53
C GLY A 683 27.92 47.38 -13.32
N GLY A 684 28.48 46.19 -13.09
CA GLY A 684 28.37 45.48 -11.80
C GLY A 684 27.77 44.09 -11.87
N LYS A 685 28.63 43.06 -11.94
CA LYS A 685 28.31 41.63 -11.78
C LYS A 685 26.99 41.13 -12.42
N GLY A 686 26.89 41.28 -13.74
CA GLY A 686 26.40 40.21 -14.63
C GLY A 686 25.03 39.56 -14.37
N ARG A 687 24.04 40.28 -13.80
CA ARG A 687 22.68 39.75 -13.68
C ARG A 687 22.05 39.53 -15.06
N ILE A 688 21.46 38.36 -15.29
CA ILE A 688 20.71 38.10 -16.54
C ILE A 688 19.38 38.87 -16.50
N ASP A 689 19.18 39.78 -17.45
CA ASP A 689 17.93 40.50 -17.64
C ASP A 689 16.86 39.57 -18.22
N ARG A 690 15.73 39.46 -17.52
CA ARG A 690 14.56 38.65 -17.90
C ARG A 690 13.40 39.49 -18.45
N GLY A 691 13.53 40.82 -18.42
CA GLY A 691 12.51 41.78 -18.82
C GLY A 691 11.39 41.99 -17.79
N ALA A 692 10.79 43.19 -17.81
CA ALA A 692 9.81 43.62 -16.80
C ALA A 692 8.60 42.67 -16.64
N LEU A 693 8.09 42.09 -17.73
CA LEU A 693 6.96 41.15 -17.71
C LEU A 693 7.27 39.87 -16.90
N ALA A 694 8.53 39.42 -16.87
CA ALA A 694 8.94 38.30 -16.04
C ALA A 694 8.97 38.69 -14.55
N ASP A 695 9.50 39.87 -14.23
CA ASP A 695 9.53 40.40 -12.85
C ASP A 695 8.13 40.70 -12.29
N GLU A 696 7.15 41.02 -13.14
CA GLU A 696 5.72 41.13 -12.77
C GLU A 696 5.14 39.74 -12.44
N ARG A 697 5.34 38.75 -13.31
CA ARG A 697 4.88 37.36 -13.12
C ARG A 697 5.46 36.68 -11.88
N LEU A 698 6.72 36.97 -11.53
CA LEU A 698 7.34 36.46 -10.30
C LEU A 698 6.69 37.03 -9.02
N LYS A 699 5.98 38.16 -9.11
CA LYS A 699 5.25 38.79 -8.00
C LYS A 699 3.76 38.42 -7.98
N ALA A 700 3.15 38.27 -9.16
CA ALA A 700 1.73 37.93 -9.34
C ALA A 700 1.27 36.80 -8.42
N PRO A 701 0.18 36.95 -7.65
CA PRO A 701 -0.30 35.91 -6.74
C PRO A 701 -0.56 34.56 -7.41
N LEU A 702 -0.23 33.49 -6.69
CA LEU A 702 -0.36 32.11 -7.11
C LEU A 702 -1.46 31.42 -6.28
N PRO A 703 -2.10 30.34 -6.77
CA PRO A 703 -3.17 29.64 -6.05
C PRO A 703 -2.80 29.27 -4.61
N TRP A 704 -1.56 28.84 -4.39
CA TRP A 704 -1.01 28.41 -3.09
C TRP A 704 -0.37 29.52 -2.23
N ASP A 705 -0.38 30.79 -2.64
CA ASP A 705 0.26 31.87 -1.86
C ASP A 705 -0.44 32.15 -0.50
N HIS A 706 -1.70 31.71 -0.37
CA HIS A 706 -2.46 31.67 0.87
C HIS A 706 -1.86 30.71 1.92
N ILE A 707 -0.87 29.88 1.55
CA ILE A 707 -0.15 29.01 2.49
C ILE A 707 1.14 29.69 2.96
N ASN A 708 1.33 29.74 4.27
CA ASN A 708 2.61 30.09 4.89
C ASN A 708 3.41 28.83 5.19
N THR A 709 4.30 28.48 4.25
CA THR A 709 5.28 27.40 4.39
C THR A 709 6.58 27.83 5.09
N GLY A 710 6.70 29.11 5.46
CA GLY A 710 7.92 29.76 5.93
C GLY A 710 8.87 30.22 4.82
N ILE A 711 8.74 29.71 3.59
CA ILE A 711 9.62 30.13 2.50
C ILE A 711 9.12 31.41 1.84
N SER A 712 10.02 32.40 1.73
CA SER A 712 9.77 33.66 1.03
C SER A 712 9.66 33.46 -0.48
N LYS A 713 8.58 33.95 -1.08
CA LYS A 713 8.39 34.00 -2.55
C LYS A 713 9.48 34.83 -3.24
N THR A 714 9.92 35.92 -2.61
CA THR A 714 11.04 36.74 -3.07
C THR A 714 12.36 35.96 -3.07
N TRP A 715 12.56 35.08 -2.07
CA TRP A 715 13.72 34.18 -2.04
C TRP A 715 13.66 33.17 -3.19
N LEU A 716 12.50 32.55 -3.45
CA LEU A 716 12.32 31.63 -4.58
C LEU A 716 12.66 32.30 -5.94
N ALA A 717 12.17 33.52 -6.16
CA ALA A 717 12.46 34.29 -7.38
C ALA A 717 13.95 34.70 -7.51
N THR A 718 14.61 34.93 -6.36
CA THR A 718 16.04 35.25 -6.28
C THR A 718 16.92 34.02 -6.50
N ASP A 719 16.56 32.87 -5.95
CA ASP A 719 17.31 31.64 -6.16
C ASP A 719 17.08 31.06 -7.58
N LEU A 720 15.92 31.32 -8.19
CA LEU A 720 15.74 31.13 -9.63
C LEU A 720 16.73 31.99 -10.44
N GLN A 721 16.96 33.27 -10.09
CA GLN A 721 17.98 34.10 -10.77
C GLN A 721 19.36 33.42 -10.71
N LYS A 722 19.77 32.96 -9.52
CA LYS A 722 21.04 32.26 -9.31
C LYS A 722 21.15 30.99 -10.16
N ALA A 723 20.06 30.24 -10.31
CA ALA A 723 20.02 29.06 -11.18
C ALA A 723 20.36 29.38 -12.64
N LEU A 724 19.81 30.47 -13.17
CA LEU A 724 20.03 30.90 -14.56
C LEU A 724 21.44 31.47 -14.76
N GLU A 725 22.04 31.99 -13.69
CA GLU A 725 23.45 32.43 -13.62
C GLU A 725 24.42 31.27 -13.34
N GLU A 726 23.93 30.02 -13.32
CA GLU A 726 24.69 28.79 -13.04
C GLU A 726 25.36 28.80 -11.64
N ALA A 727 24.85 29.65 -10.73
CA ALA A 727 25.37 29.86 -9.39
C ALA A 727 24.75 28.91 -8.36
N THR A 728 25.61 28.27 -7.57
CA THR A 728 25.22 27.40 -6.45
C THR A 728 24.96 28.18 -5.16
N VAL A 729 24.25 27.55 -4.23
CA VAL A 729 24.00 28.04 -2.87
C VAL A 729 24.45 26.96 -1.87
N PRO A 730 25.34 27.28 -0.92
CA PRO A 730 25.88 26.29 0.02
C PRO A 730 24.83 25.81 1.03
N ASP A 731 25.11 24.68 1.67
CA ASP A 731 24.29 24.14 2.76
C ASP A 731 24.36 25.06 3.99
N CYS A 732 23.23 25.66 4.36
CA CYS A 732 23.15 26.62 5.46
C CYS A 732 23.38 26.02 6.85
N ALA A 733 23.23 24.70 7.05
CA ALA A 733 23.43 24.07 8.36
C ALA A 733 24.91 23.73 8.64
N HIS A 734 25.77 23.70 7.62
CA HIS A 734 27.17 23.29 7.76
C HIS A 734 28.20 24.29 7.22
N SER A 735 27.78 25.24 6.36
CA SER A 735 28.69 26.27 5.83
C SER A 735 28.87 27.50 6.74
N GLY A 736 28.04 27.65 7.76
CA GLY A 736 27.95 28.88 8.56
C GLY A 736 27.31 30.06 7.82
N LEU A 737 26.78 29.86 6.61
CA LEU A 737 26.16 30.89 5.77
C LEU A 737 24.65 30.66 5.68
N CYS A 738 23.85 31.53 6.31
CA CYS A 738 22.40 31.48 6.18
C CYS A 738 21.98 31.74 4.73
N SER A 739 20.98 31.00 4.24
CA SER A 739 20.40 31.22 2.91
C SER A 739 19.29 32.28 2.89
N GLU A 740 18.88 32.80 4.05
CA GLU A 740 17.82 33.80 4.24
C GLU A 740 16.49 33.43 3.56
N CYS A 741 16.14 32.13 3.59
CA CYS A 741 14.91 31.64 2.95
C CYS A 741 13.59 32.00 3.66
N GLY A 742 13.67 32.51 4.90
CA GLY A 742 12.52 32.95 5.72
C GLY A 742 11.97 31.92 6.71
N VAL A 743 12.43 30.67 6.68
CA VAL A 743 11.83 29.59 7.49
C VAL A 743 12.25 29.64 8.96
N CYS A 744 13.52 29.90 9.25
CA CYS A 744 14.06 29.82 10.60
C CYS A 744 13.62 31.00 11.47
N GLY A 745 13.12 30.72 12.67
CA GLY A 745 12.57 31.69 13.63
C GLY A 745 11.37 31.16 14.40
N ASP A 746 10.71 32.03 15.19
CA ASP A 746 9.68 31.68 16.18
C ASP A 746 8.50 30.85 15.64
N ASP A 747 8.14 31.00 14.36
CA ASP A 747 7.00 30.34 13.73
C ASP A 747 7.21 28.84 13.40
N PHE A 748 8.46 28.44 13.10
CA PHE A 748 8.78 27.10 12.58
C PHE A 748 10.00 26.43 13.26
N GLY A 749 10.69 27.16 14.14
CA GLY A 749 11.95 26.74 14.74
C GLY A 749 13.16 26.84 13.79
N ASP A 750 14.32 26.43 14.30
CA ASP A 750 15.59 26.43 13.57
C ASP A 750 15.98 25.04 13.04
N ASN A 751 17.04 24.97 12.24
CA ASN A 751 17.64 23.68 11.88
C ASN A 751 18.24 23.02 13.13
N VAL A 752 17.77 21.82 13.46
CA VAL A 752 18.36 20.97 14.49
C VAL A 752 19.23 19.92 13.81
N VAL A 753 20.52 19.97 14.12
CA VAL A 753 21.53 19.00 13.69
C VAL A 753 21.96 18.19 14.91
N ALA A 754 21.96 16.87 14.82
CA ALA A 754 22.40 16.02 15.92
C ALA A 754 23.90 16.17 16.19
N GLU A 755 24.31 16.15 17.46
CA GLU A 755 25.72 15.97 17.82
C GLU A 755 26.22 14.64 17.27
N VAL A 756 27.44 14.61 16.73
CA VAL A 756 28.00 13.41 16.08
C VAL A 756 28.71 12.56 17.14
N PRO A 757 28.19 11.36 17.48
CA PRO A 757 28.84 10.50 18.47
C PRO A 757 30.14 9.92 17.94
N GLN A 758 31.01 9.47 18.84
CA GLN A 758 32.18 8.69 18.44
C GLN A 758 31.74 7.39 17.75
N ILE A 759 32.29 7.13 16.56
CA ILE A 759 32.01 5.89 15.82
C ILE A 759 32.58 4.69 16.60
N PRO A 760 31.75 3.70 16.98
CA PRO A 760 32.21 2.53 17.73
C PRO A 760 32.99 1.57 16.82
N ALA A 761 33.91 0.81 17.42
CA ALA A 761 34.62 -0.24 16.69
C ALA A 761 33.64 -1.30 16.15
N PHE A 762 33.77 -1.66 14.87
CA PHE A 762 32.91 -2.65 14.24
C PHE A 762 33.20 -4.06 14.77
N LYS A 763 32.21 -4.71 15.40
CA LYS A 763 32.36 -6.04 16.02
C LYS A 763 32.27 -7.20 15.02
N GLY A 764 32.22 -6.93 13.71
CA GLY A 764 32.06 -7.92 12.64
C GLY A 764 30.59 -8.23 12.31
N HIS A 765 30.36 -8.83 11.14
CA HIS A 765 29.00 -9.17 10.67
C HIS A 765 28.37 -10.32 11.47
N TYR A 766 27.06 -10.52 11.28
CA TYR A 766 26.36 -11.73 11.70
C TYR A 766 26.90 -12.95 10.92
N GLU A 767 27.19 -14.03 11.64
CA GLU A 767 27.55 -15.33 11.07
C GLU A 767 26.35 -16.28 11.26
N PRO A 768 25.70 -16.75 10.19
CA PRO A 768 24.54 -17.62 10.30
C PRO A 768 24.89 -18.98 10.94
N ASP A 769 24.21 -19.31 12.03
CA ASP A 769 24.41 -20.59 12.69
C ASP A 769 23.62 -21.70 11.98
N HIS A 770 24.37 -22.60 11.34
CA HIS A 770 23.85 -23.73 10.59
C HIS A 770 23.75 -25.03 11.41
N ARG A 771 24.09 -25.00 12.71
CA ARG A 771 23.98 -26.17 13.60
C ARG A 771 22.53 -26.62 13.67
N ARG A 772 22.34 -27.94 13.68
CA ARG A 772 21.04 -28.60 13.86
C ARG A 772 21.19 -29.52 15.05
N THR A 773 20.76 -29.05 16.21
CA THR A 773 20.96 -29.72 17.50
C THR A 773 19.69 -30.44 17.94
N GLN A 774 18.54 -29.84 17.64
CA GLN A 774 17.22 -30.35 17.94
C GLN A 774 16.28 -29.94 16.80
N ARG A 775 15.23 -30.73 16.55
CA ARG A 775 14.10 -30.31 15.73
C ARG A 775 12.86 -30.33 16.60
N MET A 776 12.16 -29.20 16.67
CA MET A 776 10.83 -29.14 17.25
C MET A 776 9.81 -29.43 16.16
N ARG A 777 8.91 -30.38 16.41
CA ARG A 777 7.73 -30.64 15.58
C ARG A 777 6.51 -30.15 16.34
N VAL A 778 5.85 -29.13 15.81
CA VAL A 778 4.74 -28.40 16.44
C VAL A 778 3.46 -28.77 15.72
N ARG A 779 2.46 -29.26 16.44
CA ARG A 779 1.07 -29.36 15.96
C ARG A 779 0.31 -28.11 16.35
N PHE A 780 -0.23 -27.41 15.35
CA PHE A 780 -0.94 -26.14 15.53
C PHE A 780 -2.28 -26.12 14.79
N GLY A 781 -3.17 -25.22 15.22
CA GLY A 781 -4.46 -24.96 14.59
C GLY A 781 -4.43 -23.75 13.67
N LYS A 782 -5.41 -23.65 12.78
CA LYS A 782 -5.64 -22.46 11.92
C LYS A 782 -7.14 -22.21 11.82
N HIS A 783 -7.63 -21.24 12.59
CA HIS A 783 -9.05 -21.02 12.85
C HIS A 783 -9.52 -19.61 12.46
N ASP A 784 -10.83 -19.38 12.55
CA ASP A 784 -11.49 -18.06 12.46
C ASP A 784 -10.88 -17.17 11.36
N THR A 785 -10.32 -16.01 11.69
CA THR A 785 -9.84 -15.04 10.69
C THR A 785 -8.60 -15.51 9.93
N MET A 786 -7.86 -16.49 10.45
CA MET A 786 -6.66 -17.00 9.81
C MET A 786 -6.97 -17.80 8.54
N VAL A 787 -8.22 -18.20 8.27
CA VAL A 787 -8.57 -18.85 6.98
C VAL A 787 -8.17 -18.01 5.77
N TYR A 788 -8.16 -16.67 5.92
CA TYR A 788 -7.81 -15.69 4.89
C TYR A 788 -6.30 -15.46 4.71
N ILE A 789 -5.42 -16.00 5.57
CA ILE A 789 -3.98 -15.92 5.37
C ILE A 789 -3.48 -17.04 4.46
N GLY A 790 -2.66 -16.67 3.46
CA GLY A 790 -2.01 -17.61 2.54
C GLY A 790 -0.82 -18.33 3.20
N HIS A 791 -0.36 -19.43 2.60
CA HIS A 791 0.74 -20.23 3.18
C HIS A 791 2.05 -19.43 3.36
N LEU A 792 2.43 -18.55 2.42
CA LEU A 792 3.67 -17.77 2.52
C LEU A 792 3.60 -16.76 3.67
N ASP A 793 2.48 -16.04 3.76
CA ASP A 793 2.21 -15.07 4.82
C ASP A 793 2.13 -15.78 6.20
N LEU A 794 1.54 -16.97 6.28
CA LEU A 794 1.55 -17.81 7.49
C LEU A 794 2.98 -18.17 7.92
N VAL A 795 3.88 -18.50 6.98
CA VAL A 795 5.30 -18.74 7.30
C VAL A 795 5.96 -17.45 7.81
N HIS A 796 5.68 -16.29 7.23
CA HIS A 796 6.19 -15.00 7.75
C HIS A 796 5.66 -14.71 9.18
N VAL A 797 4.41 -15.06 9.51
CA VAL A 797 3.87 -14.95 10.88
C VAL A 797 4.69 -15.78 11.86
N PHE A 798 4.98 -17.05 11.53
CA PHE A 798 5.83 -17.90 12.35
C PHE A 798 7.27 -17.41 12.42
N GLU A 799 7.88 -16.94 11.32
CA GLU A 799 9.22 -16.35 11.32
C GLU A 799 9.33 -15.18 12.30
N ARG A 800 8.38 -14.24 12.24
CA ARG A 800 8.34 -13.09 13.16
C ARG A 800 8.03 -13.51 14.60
N ALA A 801 7.13 -14.46 14.81
CA ALA A 801 6.81 -14.97 16.14
C ALA A 801 8.02 -15.67 16.81
N LEU A 802 8.74 -16.53 16.08
CA LEU A 802 9.97 -17.18 16.54
C LEU A 802 11.08 -16.16 16.89
N ARG A 803 11.19 -15.07 16.12
CA ARG A 803 12.13 -13.97 16.39
C ARG A 803 11.75 -13.19 17.66
N ARG A 804 10.48 -12.78 17.81
CA ARG A 804 9.98 -12.12 19.05
C ARG A 804 10.13 -13.01 20.28
N ALA A 805 9.89 -14.31 20.12
CA ALA A 805 10.07 -15.32 21.15
C ALA A 805 11.55 -15.58 21.49
N ALA A 806 12.50 -14.99 20.75
CA ALA A 806 13.95 -15.21 20.84
C ALA A 806 14.34 -16.70 20.83
N ILE A 807 13.69 -17.49 19.97
CA ILE A 807 13.94 -18.93 19.82
C ILE A 807 15.18 -19.13 18.92
N PRO A 808 16.12 -20.03 19.29
CA PRO A 808 17.43 -20.16 18.63
C PRO A 808 17.35 -20.99 17.32
N VAL A 809 16.66 -20.45 16.31
CA VAL A 809 16.37 -21.15 15.05
C VAL A 809 17.62 -21.24 14.15
N SER A 810 17.93 -22.47 13.73
CA SER A 810 18.98 -22.81 12.77
C SER A 810 18.74 -22.14 11.43
N GLN A 811 19.80 -21.66 10.77
CA GLN A 811 19.72 -20.97 9.49
C GLN A 811 20.18 -21.84 8.32
N ASP A 812 19.68 -21.56 7.12
CA ASP A 812 20.08 -22.26 5.91
C ASP A 812 21.41 -21.77 5.31
N ASN A 813 22.14 -22.68 4.64
CA ASN A 813 23.44 -22.39 4.03
C ASN A 813 23.27 -21.73 2.64
N SER A 814 22.22 -20.92 2.45
CA SER A 814 21.91 -20.25 1.19
C SER A 814 22.96 -19.18 0.88
N PRO A 815 23.60 -19.19 -0.30
CA PRO A 815 24.58 -18.17 -0.69
C PRO A 815 23.95 -16.83 -1.12
N TYR A 816 22.63 -16.67 -0.96
CA TYR A 816 21.90 -15.47 -1.34
C TYR A 816 21.35 -14.73 -0.11
N HIS A 817 20.47 -15.40 0.64
CA HIS A 817 19.89 -14.95 1.89
C HIS A 817 19.70 -16.16 2.79
N SER A 818 20.33 -16.13 3.96
CA SER A 818 20.22 -17.21 4.96
C SER A 818 18.86 -17.10 5.65
N ARG A 819 18.06 -18.16 5.57
CA ARG A 819 16.68 -18.21 6.09
C ARG A 819 16.56 -19.16 7.29
N PRO A 820 15.65 -18.89 8.24
CA PRO A 820 15.36 -19.83 9.32
C PRO A 820 14.86 -21.17 8.77
N ARG A 821 15.31 -22.27 9.37
CA ARG A 821 14.96 -23.64 8.97
C ARG A 821 13.60 -24.03 9.51
N ILE A 822 12.58 -23.49 8.87
CA ILE A 822 11.16 -23.76 9.12
C ILE A 822 10.60 -24.56 7.94
N ASN A 823 9.79 -25.58 8.23
CA ASN A 823 9.16 -26.42 7.22
C ASN A 823 7.72 -26.77 7.63
N VAL A 824 6.73 -26.45 6.79
CA VAL A 824 5.34 -26.91 6.99
C VAL A 824 5.17 -28.25 6.28
N ALA A 825 4.74 -29.28 7.00
CA ALA A 825 4.71 -30.66 6.50
C ALA A 825 3.86 -30.82 5.22
N MET A 826 2.71 -30.16 5.19
CA MET A 826 1.80 -30.10 4.05
C MET A 826 1.00 -28.80 4.11
N PRO A 827 1.33 -27.78 3.28
CA PRO A 827 0.65 -26.49 3.29
C PRO A 827 -0.87 -26.61 3.14
N LEU A 828 -1.61 -25.87 3.98
CA LEU A 828 -3.06 -25.73 3.84
C LEU A 828 -3.42 -24.74 2.73
N SER A 829 -4.59 -24.95 2.13
CA SER A 829 -5.23 -24.02 1.21
C SER A 829 -5.72 -22.75 1.92
N LEU A 830 -5.90 -21.69 1.13
CA LEU A 830 -6.69 -20.52 1.53
C LEU A 830 -8.13 -20.96 1.76
N GLY A 831 -8.79 -20.43 2.79
CA GLY A 831 -10.18 -20.74 3.13
C GLY A 831 -10.42 -22.01 3.95
N ALA A 832 -9.43 -22.91 4.05
CA ALA A 832 -9.53 -24.07 4.92
C ALA A 832 -9.07 -23.76 6.36
N THR A 833 -9.68 -24.47 7.31
CA THR A 833 -9.30 -24.56 8.73
C THR A 833 -8.58 -25.89 9.02
N SER A 834 -7.94 -26.01 10.18
CA SER A 834 -7.37 -27.30 10.65
C SER A 834 -7.03 -27.28 12.13
N ASP A 835 -7.14 -28.43 12.80
CA ASP A 835 -6.64 -28.70 14.17
C ASP A 835 -5.31 -29.49 14.21
N SER A 836 -4.68 -29.75 13.05
CA SER A 836 -3.57 -30.71 12.93
C SER A 836 -2.46 -30.30 11.96
N GLU A 837 -2.29 -29.01 11.69
CA GLU A 837 -1.16 -28.52 10.92
C GLU A 837 0.16 -28.87 11.62
N ILE A 838 1.19 -29.25 10.85
CA ILE A 838 2.49 -29.63 11.38
C ILE A 838 3.57 -28.68 10.86
N LEU A 839 4.22 -27.98 11.78
CA LEU A 839 5.39 -27.13 11.55
C LEU A 839 6.63 -27.83 12.14
N GLU A 840 7.73 -27.89 11.40
CA GLU A 840 9.03 -28.32 11.90
C GLU A 840 9.98 -27.13 11.94
N VAL A 841 10.64 -26.91 13.08
CA VAL A 841 11.64 -25.86 13.32
C VAL A 841 12.93 -26.51 13.78
N GLU A 842 14.04 -26.31 13.06
CA GLU A 842 15.35 -26.81 13.49
C GLU A 842 16.06 -25.76 14.36
N LEU A 843 16.59 -26.16 15.52
CA LEU A 843 17.25 -25.30 16.50
C LEU A 843 18.77 -25.51 16.53
N THR A 844 19.50 -24.46 16.91
CA THR A 844 20.97 -24.48 17.05
C THR A 844 21.44 -25.03 18.39
N GLU A 845 20.59 -25.03 19.41
CA GLU A 845 20.82 -25.57 20.75
C GLU A 845 19.62 -26.39 21.24
N LYS A 846 19.75 -27.10 22.38
CA LYS A 846 18.63 -27.85 22.98
C LYS A 846 17.80 -26.92 23.87
N MET A 847 16.49 -26.87 23.65
CA MET A 847 15.51 -26.14 24.44
C MET A 847 14.46 -27.13 25.03
N PRO A 848 13.95 -26.92 26.26
CA PRO A 848 12.82 -27.66 26.79
C PRO A 848 11.55 -27.46 25.95
N VAL A 849 10.78 -28.53 25.76
CA VAL A 849 9.52 -28.52 24.99
C VAL A 849 8.51 -27.51 25.56
N ALA A 850 8.35 -27.48 26.89
CA ALA A 850 7.42 -26.58 27.56
C ALA A 850 7.78 -25.10 27.32
N GLU A 851 9.06 -24.74 27.53
CA GLU A 851 9.58 -23.39 27.33
C GLU A 851 9.42 -22.93 25.87
N PHE A 852 9.73 -23.80 24.91
CA PHE A 852 9.53 -23.50 23.48
C PHE A 852 8.04 -23.24 23.17
N LYS A 853 7.13 -24.09 23.69
CA LYS A 853 5.70 -23.98 23.44
C LYS A 853 5.13 -22.69 24.04
N GLU A 854 5.49 -22.38 25.29
CA GLU A 854 5.08 -21.18 26.01
C GLU A 854 5.53 -19.91 25.28
N ARG A 855 6.84 -19.76 25.07
CA ARG A 855 7.43 -18.58 24.40
C ARG A 855 6.91 -18.36 22.98
N LEU A 856 6.60 -19.42 22.22
CA LEU A 856 6.02 -19.29 20.88
C LEU A 856 4.53 -18.95 20.93
N ALA A 857 3.76 -19.55 21.84
CA ALA A 857 2.32 -19.30 21.97
C ALA A 857 2.03 -17.83 22.35
N GLU A 858 2.81 -17.24 23.27
CA GLU A 858 2.70 -15.82 23.63
C GLU A 858 2.87 -14.84 22.45
N GLN A 859 3.53 -15.28 21.37
CA GLN A 859 3.83 -14.46 20.21
C GLN A 859 2.90 -14.71 19.02
N LEU A 860 1.98 -15.68 19.09
CA LEU A 860 1.03 -15.99 18.04
C LEU A 860 -0.36 -15.39 18.34
N PRO A 861 -1.18 -15.11 17.31
CA PRO A 861 -2.59 -14.78 17.53
C PRO A 861 -3.36 -16.01 18.08
N SER A 862 -4.44 -15.77 18.80
CA SER A 862 -5.35 -16.81 19.36
C SER A 862 -5.82 -17.83 18.32
N ASP A 863 -5.96 -17.38 17.08
CA ASP A 863 -6.49 -18.12 15.93
C ASP A 863 -5.44 -19.11 15.36
N LEU A 864 -4.21 -19.11 15.89
CA LEU A 864 -3.12 -20.07 15.59
C LEU A 864 -2.68 -20.85 16.86
N PRO A 865 -3.57 -21.60 17.54
CA PRO A 865 -3.25 -22.25 18.81
C PRO A 865 -2.21 -23.36 18.65
N LEU A 866 -1.32 -23.50 19.64
CA LEU A 866 -0.33 -24.58 19.71
C LEU A 866 -0.86 -25.74 20.56
N PHE A 867 -1.12 -26.89 19.94
CA PHE A 867 -1.66 -28.05 20.64
C PHE A 867 -0.55 -28.90 21.27
N ASP A 868 0.43 -29.32 20.48
CA ASP A 868 1.47 -30.26 20.91
C ASP A 868 2.83 -29.91 20.29
N VAL A 869 3.91 -30.26 20.98
CA VAL A 869 5.30 -30.03 20.53
C VAL A 869 6.15 -31.25 20.88
N GLU A 870 6.67 -31.93 19.87
CA GLU A 870 7.59 -33.05 19.97
C GLU A 870 9.05 -32.56 19.77
N ALA A 871 9.94 -32.90 20.69
CA ALA A 871 11.38 -32.70 20.54
C ALA A 871 12.04 -33.92 19.90
N LEU A 872 12.55 -33.75 18.68
CA LEU A 872 13.29 -34.76 17.93
C LEU A 872 14.79 -34.46 17.98
N GLU A 873 15.62 -35.49 18.17
CA GLU A 873 17.06 -35.33 17.99
C GLU A 873 17.39 -35.10 16.51
N ALA A 874 18.22 -34.10 16.23
CA ALA A 874 18.65 -33.76 14.88
C ALA A 874 19.76 -34.72 14.40
N ILE A 875 19.45 -36.02 14.29
CA ILE A 875 20.43 -37.07 14.05
C ILE A 875 21.11 -36.91 12.68
N ARG A 876 22.43 -36.66 12.72
CA ARG A 876 23.39 -36.82 11.61
C ARG A 876 24.59 -37.71 11.98
N LEU A 877 24.42 -38.61 12.95
CA LEU A 877 25.41 -39.59 13.37
C LEU A 877 24.75 -40.97 13.43
N ASN A 878 25.40 -41.99 12.85
CA ASN A 878 24.95 -43.40 12.80
C ASN A 878 23.71 -43.72 11.93
N GLY A 879 23.47 -42.94 10.86
CA GLY A 879 22.69 -43.41 9.69
C GLY A 879 21.16 -43.42 9.81
N ALA A 880 20.59 -43.27 11.00
CA ALA A 880 19.15 -43.04 11.17
C ALA A 880 18.84 -41.55 11.01
N VAL A 881 18.45 -41.13 9.80
CA VAL A 881 18.00 -39.74 9.58
C VAL A 881 16.60 -39.60 10.16
N ALA A 882 16.40 -38.64 11.07
CA ALA A 882 15.06 -38.22 11.48
C ALA A 882 14.33 -37.60 10.27
N GLU A 883 13.48 -38.39 9.62
CA GLU A 883 12.73 -37.97 8.44
C GLU A 883 11.87 -36.74 8.76
N SER A 884 11.79 -35.81 7.80
CA SER A 884 10.89 -34.65 7.91
C SER A 884 9.44 -35.11 7.92
N ALA A 885 8.56 -34.41 8.63
CA ALA A 885 7.12 -34.69 8.67
C ALA A 885 6.53 -34.84 7.25
N ALA A 886 6.94 -33.99 6.29
CA ALA A 886 6.55 -34.06 4.88
C ALA A 886 6.87 -35.39 4.17
N ALA A 887 7.91 -36.11 4.61
CA ALA A 887 8.28 -37.43 4.09
C ALA A 887 7.55 -38.56 4.85
N LEU A 888 7.33 -38.36 6.14
CA LEU A 888 6.60 -39.29 7.02
C LEU A 888 5.09 -39.33 6.79
N LEU A 889 4.50 -38.35 6.10
CA LEU A 889 3.08 -38.33 5.75
C LEU A 889 2.60 -39.71 5.27
N SER A 890 1.64 -40.30 5.97
CA SER A 890 0.93 -41.53 5.57
C SER A 890 -0.49 -41.20 5.13
N GLY A 891 -1.19 -40.37 5.90
CA GLY A 891 -2.60 -40.12 5.68
C GLY A 891 -3.06 -38.75 6.15
N ILE A 892 -4.26 -38.39 5.74
CA ILE A 892 -4.92 -37.10 5.99
C ILE A 892 -6.42 -37.35 6.10
N GLU A 893 -7.04 -36.69 7.07
CA GLU A 893 -8.48 -36.80 7.33
C GLU A 893 -9.08 -35.40 7.33
N TRP A 894 -10.20 -35.27 6.62
CA TRP A 894 -10.88 -34.02 6.38
C TRP A 894 -12.36 -34.15 6.74
N TYR A 895 -12.90 -33.07 7.30
CA TYR A 895 -14.32 -32.78 7.21
C TYR A 895 -14.52 -31.77 6.09
N ILE A 896 -15.54 -32.01 5.26
CA ILE A 896 -15.85 -31.21 4.07
C ILE A 896 -17.34 -30.89 4.13
N ALA A 897 -17.68 -29.61 4.31
CA ALA A 897 -19.06 -29.16 4.16
C ALA A 897 -19.36 -28.95 2.67
N VAL A 898 -20.39 -29.60 2.15
CA VAL A 898 -20.80 -29.51 0.74
C VAL A 898 -22.30 -29.31 0.62
N THR A 899 -22.71 -28.44 -0.29
CA THR A 899 -24.09 -28.39 -0.81
C THR A 899 -24.17 -29.26 -2.07
N VAL A 900 -25.20 -30.10 -2.15
CA VAL A 900 -25.37 -31.08 -3.24
C VAL A 900 -26.59 -30.71 -4.09
N THR A 901 -26.45 -30.72 -5.42
CA THR A 901 -27.58 -30.55 -6.35
C THR A 901 -27.55 -31.59 -7.46
N PRO A 902 -28.73 -32.06 -7.96
CA PRO A 902 -28.79 -32.92 -9.14
C PRO A 902 -28.18 -32.24 -10.36
N SER A 903 -27.38 -32.97 -11.15
CA SER A 903 -26.91 -32.45 -12.44
C SER A 903 -28.09 -32.24 -13.40
N ALA A 904 -28.02 -31.21 -14.24
CA ALA A 904 -29.07 -30.88 -15.22
C ALA A 904 -29.36 -32.04 -16.20
N SER A 905 -28.41 -32.96 -16.40
CA SER A 905 -28.60 -34.18 -17.19
C SER A 905 -29.46 -35.26 -16.52
N VAL A 906 -29.71 -35.16 -15.20
CA VAL A 906 -30.52 -36.11 -14.43
C VAL A 906 -31.98 -35.62 -14.31
N VAL A 907 -32.21 -34.31 -14.38
CA VAL A 907 -33.56 -33.70 -14.34
C VAL A 907 -34.31 -33.87 -15.68
N ALA A 908 -33.59 -34.17 -16.77
CA ALA A 908 -34.16 -34.36 -18.10
C ALA A 908 -34.74 -35.78 -18.32
N ALA A 909 -35.86 -36.08 -17.65
CA ALA A 909 -36.77 -37.14 -18.08
C ALA A 909 -37.54 -36.69 -19.35
N PRO A 910 -37.96 -37.60 -20.26
CA PRO A 910 -38.62 -37.21 -21.49
C PRO A 910 -40.01 -36.63 -21.21
N ALA A 911 -40.30 -35.46 -21.78
CA ALA A 911 -41.66 -34.95 -21.84
C ALA A 911 -42.47 -35.84 -22.79
N GLU A 912 -43.51 -36.52 -22.28
CA GLU A 912 -44.56 -37.08 -23.12
C GLU A 912 -45.35 -35.94 -23.76
N GLU A 913 -45.76 -36.11 -25.03
CA GLU A 913 -46.51 -35.10 -25.78
C GLU A 913 -47.93 -34.96 -25.20
N VAL A 914 -48.13 -33.99 -24.31
CA VAL A 914 -49.46 -33.49 -23.96
C VAL A 914 -49.96 -32.62 -25.12
N SER A 915 -51.13 -32.94 -25.66
CA SER A 915 -51.70 -32.23 -26.80
C SER A 915 -52.20 -30.83 -26.42
N GLN A 916 -52.21 -29.94 -27.42
CA GLN A 916 -52.54 -28.51 -27.28
C GLN A 916 -53.99 -28.22 -26.81
N GLU A 917 -54.81 -29.24 -26.50
CA GLU A 917 -56.22 -29.09 -26.09
C GLU A 917 -56.45 -29.16 -24.57
N GLU A 918 -55.45 -29.56 -23.77
CA GLU A 918 -55.57 -29.59 -22.28
C GLU A 918 -55.03 -28.32 -21.59
N VAL A 919 -54.28 -27.47 -22.30
CA VAL A 919 -53.71 -26.22 -21.74
C VAL A 919 -54.80 -25.16 -21.49
N ASP A 920 -55.83 -25.08 -22.35
CA ASP A 920 -56.84 -24.02 -22.32
C ASP A 920 -57.97 -24.24 -21.29
N ARG A 921 -57.81 -25.16 -20.32
CA ARG A 921 -58.86 -25.52 -19.35
C ARG A 921 -58.50 -25.46 -17.86
N VAL A 922 -57.26 -25.11 -17.50
CA VAL A 922 -56.82 -25.08 -16.08
C VAL A 922 -56.65 -23.66 -15.52
N ASP A 923 -56.80 -22.63 -16.36
CA ASP A 923 -56.53 -21.22 -16.03
C ASP A 923 -57.66 -20.51 -15.23
N ALA A 924 -58.30 -21.21 -14.29
CA ALA A 924 -59.44 -20.70 -13.51
C ALA A 924 -59.42 -21.00 -11.98
N GLU A 925 -58.65 -21.98 -11.50
CA GLU A 925 -58.63 -22.36 -10.07
C GLU A 925 -57.20 -22.63 -9.54
N ALA A 926 -56.35 -21.60 -9.52
CA ALA A 926 -55.05 -21.64 -8.85
C ALA A 926 -54.71 -20.29 -8.19
N SER A 927 -55.36 -20.00 -7.06
CA SER A 927 -55.04 -18.83 -6.21
C SER A 927 -55.11 -19.19 -4.73
N GLN A 928 -54.32 -20.20 -4.33
CA GLN A 928 -53.84 -20.47 -2.96
C GLN A 928 -52.98 -21.74 -2.98
N GLN A 929 -51.66 -21.59 -3.02
CA GLN A 929 -50.71 -22.65 -2.63
C GLN A 929 -49.37 -22.01 -2.22
N ASP A 930 -48.87 -22.39 -1.05
CA ASP A 930 -47.57 -21.94 -0.53
C ASP A 930 -46.42 -22.40 -1.43
N SER A 931 -45.55 -21.48 -1.83
CA SER A 931 -44.28 -21.79 -2.48
C SER A 931 -43.17 -22.11 -1.46
N SER A 932 -43.45 -23.05 -0.54
CA SER A 932 -42.50 -23.50 0.50
C SER A 932 -42.24 -25.00 0.47
N SER A 933 -42.00 -25.57 -0.72
CA SER A 933 -41.36 -26.88 -0.86
C SER A 933 -40.56 -26.95 -2.16
N ALA A 934 -39.24 -26.87 -2.05
CA ALA A 934 -38.36 -27.42 -3.09
C ALA A 934 -38.63 -28.94 -3.18
N PRO A 935 -38.53 -29.57 -4.37
CA PRO A 935 -38.73 -31.01 -4.48
C PRO A 935 -37.70 -31.75 -3.64
N ALA A 936 -38.16 -32.63 -2.75
CA ALA A 936 -37.28 -33.51 -1.99
C ALA A 936 -36.48 -34.38 -2.95
N ILE A 937 -35.15 -34.40 -2.78
CA ILE A 937 -34.26 -35.30 -3.52
C ILE A 937 -34.64 -36.75 -3.14
N PRO A 938 -34.68 -37.71 -4.10
CA PRO A 938 -34.92 -39.12 -3.80
C PRO A 938 -33.94 -39.65 -2.75
N ASP A 939 -34.40 -40.65 -1.97
CA ASP A 939 -33.78 -41.20 -0.75
C ASP A 939 -32.29 -40.86 -0.59
N PHE A 940 -32.03 -39.78 0.15
CA PHE A 940 -30.75 -39.09 0.16
C PHE A 940 -29.64 -39.91 0.85
N GLU A 941 -30.02 -40.83 1.75
CA GLU A 941 -29.10 -41.82 2.31
C GLU A 941 -28.69 -42.85 1.26
N GLU A 942 -29.64 -43.35 0.45
CA GLU A 942 -29.35 -44.27 -0.66
C GLU A 942 -28.45 -43.60 -1.72
N MET A 943 -28.72 -42.33 -2.04
CA MET A 943 -27.88 -41.51 -2.93
C MET A 943 -26.44 -41.38 -2.41
N MET A 944 -26.27 -41.02 -1.14
CA MET A 944 -24.95 -40.86 -0.54
C MET A 944 -24.21 -42.18 -0.34
N ALA A 945 -24.93 -43.29 -0.08
CA ALA A 945 -24.36 -44.63 -0.07
C ALA A 945 -23.88 -45.05 -1.46
N LYS A 946 -24.67 -44.83 -2.52
CA LYS A 946 -24.30 -45.06 -3.92
C LYS A 946 -23.07 -44.23 -4.33
N PHE A 947 -23.04 -42.95 -3.97
CA PHE A 947 -21.90 -42.07 -4.21
C PHE A 947 -20.63 -42.59 -3.52
N SER A 948 -20.70 -42.90 -2.23
CA SER A 948 -19.56 -43.38 -1.44
C SER A 948 -19.03 -44.71 -2.00
N ALA A 949 -19.93 -45.64 -2.36
CA ALA A 949 -19.57 -46.89 -3.01
C ALA A 949 -18.89 -46.67 -4.39
N ASN A 950 -19.40 -45.77 -5.22
CA ASN A 950 -18.82 -45.43 -6.53
C ASN A 950 -17.42 -44.81 -6.39
N ALA A 951 -17.27 -43.85 -5.46
CA ALA A 951 -15.99 -43.19 -5.17
C ALA A 951 -14.92 -44.18 -4.70
N LEU A 952 -15.31 -45.14 -3.86
CA LEU A 952 -14.43 -46.20 -3.38
C LEU A 952 -14.13 -47.26 -4.44
N ALA A 953 -15.08 -47.59 -5.32
CA ALA A 953 -14.91 -48.56 -6.41
C ALA A 953 -14.09 -48.03 -7.61
N ALA A 954 -13.98 -46.70 -7.78
CA ALA A 954 -13.22 -46.08 -8.86
C ALA A 954 -11.73 -46.50 -8.83
N LYS A 955 -11.18 -46.93 -9.97
CA LYS A 955 -9.76 -47.32 -10.09
C LYS A 955 -8.80 -46.14 -10.21
N GLU A 956 -9.25 -45.06 -10.84
CA GLU A 956 -8.54 -43.77 -10.95
C GLU A 956 -9.58 -42.63 -10.97
N VAL A 957 -9.24 -41.46 -10.42
CA VAL A 957 -10.06 -40.25 -10.45
C VAL A 957 -9.23 -39.14 -11.09
N VAL A 958 -9.12 -39.18 -12.42
CA VAL A 958 -8.20 -38.30 -13.16
C VAL A 958 -8.85 -36.94 -13.47
N ILE A 959 -8.47 -35.92 -12.72
CA ILE A 959 -8.89 -34.53 -12.92
C ILE A 959 -7.89 -33.75 -13.81
N GLU A 960 -8.36 -32.69 -14.47
CA GLU A 960 -7.53 -31.84 -15.33
C GLU A 960 -7.30 -30.46 -14.70
N LYS A 961 -6.02 -30.10 -14.55
CA LYS A 961 -5.57 -28.86 -13.87
C LYS A 961 -4.76 -27.99 -14.82
N VAL A 962 -5.16 -26.72 -14.99
CA VAL A 962 -4.41 -25.75 -15.79
C VAL A 962 -3.17 -25.30 -15.02
N SER A 963 -1.97 -25.47 -15.61
CA SER A 963 -0.73 -25.00 -15.02
C SER A 963 -0.58 -23.47 -15.17
N LYS A 964 -0.74 -22.72 -14.07
CA LYS A 964 -0.55 -21.24 -14.03
C LYS A 964 0.78 -20.79 -14.68
N LYS A 965 1.85 -21.59 -14.58
CA LYS A 965 3.18 -21.28 -15.17
C LYS A 965 3.37 -21.63 -16.65
N LYS A 966 2.49 -22.44 -17.27
CA LYS A 966 2.70 -22.95 -18.65
C LYS A 966 1.46 -22.95 -19.56
N LYS A 967 0.27 -22.56 -19.08
CA LYS A 967 -1.02 -22.67 -19.79
C LYS A 967 -1.27 -24.06 -20.43
N LYS A 968 -0.70 -25.12 -19.85
CA LYS A 968 -0.93 -26.52 -20.25
C LYS A 968 -1.79 -27.23 -19.22
N LEU A 969 -2.73 -28.06 -19.69
CA LEU A 969 -3.48 -29.00 -18.86
C LEU A 969 -2.53 -30.11 -18.36
N ARG A 970 -2.53 -30.34 -17.04
CA ARG A 970 -1.89 -31.48 -16.40
C ARG A 970 -2.99 -32.38 -15.84
N ARG A 971 -3.01 -33.64 -16.26
CA ARG A 971 -3.81 -34.69 -15.62
C ARG A 971 -3.20 -35.08 -14.28
N VAL A 972 -4.06 -35.26 -13.28
CA VAL A 972 -3.72 -35.67 -11.92
C VAL A 972 -4.73 -36.72 -11.51
N ASP A 973 -4.29 -37.89 -11.10
CA ASP A 973 -5.14 -38.83 -10.37
C ASP A 973 -5.24 -38.38 -8.90
N VAL A 974 -6.47 -38.18 -8.41
CA VAL A 974 -6.76 -37.87 -7.00
C VAL A 974 -7.40 -39.04 -6.25
N ARG A 975 -7.51 -40.24 -6.86
CA ARG A 975 -8.00 -41.45 -6.17
C ARG A 975 -7.32 -41.73 -4.82
N PRO A 976 -6.02 -41.47 -4.61
CA PRO A 976 -5.39 -41.63 -3.30
C PRO A 976 -5.96 -40.75 -2.19
N LEU A 977 -6.68 -39.67 -2.50
CA LEU A 977 -7.31 -38.79 -1.51
C LEU A 977 -8.68 -39.31 -1.01
N LEU A 978 -9.16 -40.44 -1.52
CA LEU A 978 -10.48 -41.03 -1.26
C LEU A 978 -10.36 -42.48 -0.72
N GLU A 979 -9.47 -42.73 0.23
CA GLU A 979 -9.33 -44.05 0.88
C GLU A 979 -10.60 -44.42 1.68
N ASP A 980 -11.19 -43.44 2.36
CA ASP A 980 -12.55 -43.48 2.93
C ASP A 980 -13.29 -42.21 2.53
N ILE A 981 -14.59 -42.32 2.27
CA ILE A 981 -15.49 -41.18 2.07
C ILE A 981 -16.90 -41.58 2.49
N ARG A 982 -17.48 -40.82 3.40
CA ARG A 982 -18.84 -41.07 3.93
C ARG A 982 -19.49 -39.78 4.42
N PRO A 983 -20.83 -39.66 4.38
CA PRO A 983 -21.51 -38.66 5.19
C PRO A 983 -21.23 -38.91 6.67
N CYS A 984 -21.10 -37.83 7.44
CA CYS A 984 -21.19 -37.89 8.90
C CYS A 984 -22.66 -38.01 9.28
N SER A 985 -23.00 -38.82 10.28
CA SER A 985 -24.31 -38.73 10.95
C SER A 985 -24.48 -37.37 11.62
N ALA A 986 -25.71 -36.95 11.94
CA ALA A 986 -25.95 -35.65 12.58
C ALA A 986 -25.19 -35.48 13.91
N SER A 987 -25.04 -36.56 14.70
CA SER A 987 -24.27 -36.54 15.95
C SER A 987 -22.75 -36.48 15.73
N GLU A 988 -22.22 -37.21 14.75
CA GLU A 988 -20.82 -37.10 14.36
C GLU A 988 -20.52 -35.71 13.81
N ALA A 989 -21.37 -35.20 12.92
CA ALA A 989 -21.23 -33.89 12.31
C ALA A 989 -21.16 -32.82 13.40
N ALA A 990 -22.13 -32.77 14.32
CA ALA A 990 -22.19 -31.82 15.43
C ALA A 990 -20.92 -31.81 16.32
N ALA A 991 -20.19 -32.92 16.40
CA ALA A 991 -18.92 -33.02 17.12
C ALA A 991 -17.70 -32.49 16.32
N THR A 992 -17.87 -32.14 15.04
CA THR A 992 -16.81 -31.58 14.18
C THR A 992 -16.82 -30.04 14.17
N PRO A 993 -15.68 -29.39 13.85
CA PRO A 993 -15.64 -27.95 13.59
C PRO A 993 -16.49 -27.47 12.40
N LEU A 994 -17.08 -28.38 11.61
CA LEU A 994 -18.00 -28.06 10.51
C LEU A 994 -19.44 -28.50 10.78
N GLY A 995 -19.74 -29.04 11.96
CA GLY A 995 -21.03 -29.69 12.26
C GLY A 995 -22.25 -28.82 12.06
N PHE A 996 -22.05 -27.52 12.20
CA PHE A 996 -23.07 -26.51 12.02
C PHE A 996 -23.50 -26.32 10.56
N TYR A 997 -22.70 -26.74 9.58
CA TYR A 997 -23.09 -26.80 8.17
C TYR A 997 -23.95 -28.03 7.83
N HIS A 998 -24.12 -28.98 8.75
CA HIS A 998 -24.91 -30.19 8.51
C HIS A 998 -26.41 -29.84 8.59
N GLN A 999 -27.00 -29.59 7.43
CA GLN A 999 -28.42 -29.29 7.23
C GLN A 999 -28.96 -30.15 6.07
N PRO A 1000 -29.26 -31.44 6.31
CA PRO A 1000 -29.79 -32.35 5.29
C PRO A 1000 -31.04 -31.81 4.59
N GLU A 1001 -31.92 -31.13 5.35
CA GLU A 1001 -33.12 -30.43 4.87
C GLU A 1001 -32.83 -29.27 3.89
N HIS A 1002 -31.59 -28.79 3.85
CA HIS A 1002 -31.09 -27.76 2.94
C HIS A 1002 -30.00 -28.31 2.00
N ASN A 1003 -29.99 -29.62 1.75
CA ASN A 1003 -29.04 -30.34 0.90
C ASN A 1003 -27.55 -30.10 1.25
N THR A 1004 -27.25 -29.70 2.49
CA THR A 1004 -25.88 -29.39 2.93
C THR A 1004 -25.41 -30.45 3.93
N LEU A 1005 -24.32 -31.12 3.60
CA LEU A 1005 -23.77 -32.24 4.37
C LEU A 1005 -22.33 -31.98 4.79
N VAL A 1006 -21.94 -32.62 5.89
CA VAL A 1006 -20.53 -32.78 6.27
C VAL A 1006 -20.07 -34.18 5.89
N LEU A 1007 -19.13 -34.26 4.95
CA LEU A 1007 -18.48 -35.51 4.57
C LEU A 1007 -17.20 -35.69 5.39
N TYR A 1008 -17.00 -36.89 5.92
CA TYR A 1008 -15.68 -37.33 6.37
C TYR A 1008 -14.95 -37.95 5.18
N VAL A 1009 -13.70 -37.52 4.95
CA VAL A 1009 -12.84 -38.03 3.87
C VAL A 1009 -11.46 -38.36 4.42
N LYS A 1010 -11.01 -39.59 4.20
CA LYS A 1010 -9.65 -40.07 4.51
C LYS A 1010 -8.89 -40.31 3.21
N GLY A 1011 -7.63 -39.91 3.17
CA GLY A 1011 -6.76 -40.13 2.02
C GLY A 1011 -5.32 -40.45 2.41
N VAL A 1012 -4.60 -41.09 1.49
CA VAL A 1012 -3.18 -41.46 1.61
C VAL A 1012 -2.30 -40.35 1.02
N ALA A 1013 -1.39 -39.80 1.83
CA ALA A 1013 -0.48 -38.74 1.43
C ALA A 1013 0.84 -39.27 0.84
N GLN A 1014 0.84 -39.69 -0.44
CA GLN A 1014 2.05 -40.19 -1.11
C GLN A 1014 2.88 -39.11 -1.83
N GLY A 1015 3.83 -38.47 -1.13
CA GLY A 1015 5.02 -37.79 -1.71
C GLY A 1015 4.81 -36.56 -2.63
N GLN A 1016 3.60 -36.34 -3.14
CA GLN A 1016 3.10 -35.13 -3.77
C GLN A 1016 1.70 -34.84 -3.22
N ALA A 1017 1.59 -34.74 -1.89
CA ALA A 1017 0.33 -34.43 -1.22
C ALA A 1017 -0.21 -33.10 -1.76
N GLN A 1018 -1.26 -33.15 -2.57
CA GLN A 1018 -1.87 -31.96 -3.13
C GLN A 1018 -2.79 -31.37 -2.07
N SER A 1019 -2.55 -30.12 -1.69
CA SER A 1019 -3.51 -29.36 -0.89
C SER A 1019 -4.88 -29.42 -1.55
N MET A 1020 -5.87 -29.92 -0.80
CA MET A 1020 -7.27 -29.83 -1.20
C MET A 1020 -7.67 -28.36 -1.19
N THR A 1021 -7.96 -27.82 -2.37
CA THR A 1021 -8.65 -26.51 -2.52
C THR A 1021 -10.13 -26.79 -2.77
N PRO A 1022 -11.03 -25.81 -2.55
CA PRO A 1022 -12.46 -25.99 -2.83
C PRO A 1022 -12.71 -26.49 -4.27
N GLU A 1023 -12.06 -25.90 -5.27
CA GLU A 1023 -12.25 -26.28 -6.68
C GLU A 1023 -11.62 -27.64 -7.03
N LEU A 1024 -10.55 -28.03 -6.33
CA LEU A 1024 -9.98 -29.37 -6.45
C LEU A 1024 -10.94 -30.42 -5.88
N THR A 1025 -11.59 -30.07 -4.77
CA THR A 1025 -12.50 -30.93 -4.01
C THR A 1025 -13.82 -31.09 -4.75
N THR A 1026 -14.46 -30.01 -5.23
CA THR A 1026 -15.63 -30.07 -6.12
C THR A 1026 -15.36 -31.01 -7.30
N LYS A 1027 -14.28 -30.80 -8.06
CA LYS A 1027 -13.95 -31.64 -9.23
C LYS A 1027 -13.63 -33.10 -8.86
N MET A 1028 -13.14 -33.35 -7.66
CA MET A 1028 -12.92 -34.70 -7.15
C MET A 1028 -14.25 -35.39 -6.86
N LEU A 1029 -15.18 -34.71 -6.18
CA LEU A 1029 -16.50 -35.23 -5.83
C LEU A 1029 -17.38 -35.43 -7.08
N GLU A 1030 -17.48 -34.42 -7.95
CA GLU A 1030 -18.19 -34.51 -9.24
C GLU A 1030 -17.69 -35.66 -10.12
N LYS A 1031 -16.37 -35.91 -10.12
CA LYS A 1031 -15.79 -37.00 -10.92
C LYS A 1031 -15.96 -38.36 -10.26
N ALA A 1032 -15.92 -38.43 -8.93
CA ALA A 1032 -16.20 -39.63 -8.17
C ALA A 1032 -17.69 -40.03 -8.21
N SER A 1033 -18.60 -39.06 -8.39
CA SER A 1033 -20.05 -39.28 -8.58
C SER A 1033 -20.44 -39.69 -10.01
N GLY A 1034 -19.48 -39.76 -10.93
CA GLY A 1034 -19.75 -40.02 -12.35
C GLY A 1034 -20.40 -38.86 -13.10
N GLY A 1035 -20.48 -37.66 -12.50
CA GLY A 1035 -21.15 -36.49 -13.08
C GLY A 1035 -22.67 -36.45 -12.90
N GLU A 1036 -23.25 -37.37 -12.12
CA GLU A 1036 -24.69 -37.35 -11.77
C GLU A 1036 -25.07 -36.14 -10.88
N TRP A 1037 -24.11 -35.60 -10.13
CA TRP A 1037 -24.32 -34.60 -9.06
C TRP A 1037 -23.30 -33.46 -9.13
N VAL A 1038 -23.76 -32.24 -8.87
CA VAL A 1038 -22.93 -31.04 -8.74
C VAL A 1038 -22.71 -30.75 -7.25
N PHE A 1039 -21.47 -30.41 -6.87
CA PHE A 1039 -21.06 -30.18 -5.49
C PHE A 1039 -20.45 -28.79 -5.30
N GLU A 1040 -21.06 -27.96 -4.46
CA GLU A 1040 -20.43 -26.73 -3.97
C GLU A 1040 -19.77 -26.99 -2.62
N VAL A 1041 -18.45 -26.79 -2.54
CA VAL A 1041 -17.70 -26.94 -1.28
C VAL A 1041 -17.80 -25.65 -0.48
N VAL A 1042 -18.58 -25.71 0.60
CA VAL A 1042 -18.87 -24.57 1.50
C VAL A 1042 -17.69 -24.32 2.44
N ALA A 1043 -17.13 -25.38 3.03
CA ALA A 1043 -16.01 -25.28 3.95
C ALA A 1043 -15.12 -26.53 3.95
N LEU A 1044 -13.84 -26.34 4.27
CA LEU A 1044 -12.84 -27.38 4.40
C LEU A 1044 -12.19 -27.31 5.79
N HIS A 1045 -12.16 -28.43 6.48
CA HIS A 1045 -11.45 -28.58 7.75
C HIS A 1045 -10.55 -29.81 7.71
N ARG A 1046 -9.23 -29.62 7.86
CA ARG A 1046 -8.29 -30.73 8.01
C ARG A 1046 -8.22 -31.16 9.48
N HIS A 1047 -8.93 -32.24 9.79
CA HIS A 1047 -9.02 -32.78 11.15
C HIS A 1047 -7.71 -33.40 11.60
N HIS A 1048 -7.12 -34.30 10.80
CA HIS A 1048 -5.94 -35.07 11.20
C HIS A 1048 -4.88 -35.17 10.09
N ILE A 1049 -3.60 -35.13 10.48
CA ILE A 1049 -2.44 -35.50 9.65
C ILE A 1049 -1.76 -36.71 10.29
N ALA A 1050 -1.78 -37.85 9.61
CA ALA A 1050 -1.07 -39.05 10.06
C ALA A 1050 0.37 -39.05 9.54
N LEU A 1051 1.32 -39.21 10.47
CA LEU A 1051 2.72 -39.52 10.18
C LEU A 1051 2.97 -41.01 10.43
N ARG A 1052 3.86 -41.61 9.64
CA ARG A 1052 4.33 -42.99 9.84
C ARG A 1052 5.25 -43.04 11.05
N GLU A 1053 5.00 -43.96 11.97
CA GLU A 1053 6.00 -44.29 12.99
C GLU A 1053 7.23 -44.96 12.36
N LEU A 1054 8.42 -44.47 12.70
CA LEU A 1054 9.69 -45.12 12.35
C LEU A 1054 9.97 -46.39 13.19
N SER A 1055 9.10 -46.71 14.16
CA SER A 1055 9.24 -47.79 15.15
C SER A 1055 9.27 -49.22 14.57
N ARG A 1056 8.97 -49.42 13.28
CA ARG A 1056 8.74 -50.75 12.67
C ARG A 1056 9.58 -51.12 11.44
N ILE A 1057 10.60 -50.34 11.07
CA ILE A 1057 11.57 -50.81 10.08
C ILE A 1057 12.52 -51.83 10.75
N LYS A 1058 12.19 -53.12 10.66
CA LYS A 1058 13.12 -54.19 11.06
C LYS A 1058 14.47 -53.99 10.32
N PRO A 1059 15.65 -54.18 10.97
CA PRO A 1059 16.97 -53.95 10.36
C PRO A 1059 17.28 -54.72 9.07
N ASN A 1060 16.42 -55.66 8.67
CA ASN A 1060 16.55 -56.49 7.48
C ASN A 1060 16.01 -55.85 6.19
N HIS A 1061 15.51 -54.61 6.20
CA HIS A 1061 15.03 -53.96 4.98
C HIS A 1061 16.17 -53.81 3.94
N ILE A 1062 15.92 -54.24 2.69
CA ILE A 1062 16.94 -54.44 1.65
C ILE A 1062 17.77 -53.18 1.36
N TRP A 1063 17.19 -51.99 1.57
CA TRP A 1063 17.89 -50.71 1.45
C TRP A 1063 19.08 -50.56 2.41
N ILE A 1064 18.97 -51.02 3.65
CA ILE A 1064 20.08 -50.95 4.63
C ILE A 1064 21.22 -51.88 4.21
N LYS A 1065 20.90 -53.09 3.71
CA LYS A 1065 21.92 -54.01 3.16
C LYS A 1065 22.67 -53.44 1.96
N ASN A 1066 22.01 -52.63 1.13
CA ASN A 1066 22.65 -51.94 0.01
C ASN A 1066 23.48 -50.72 0.44
N LEU A 1067 23.11 -50.05 1.55
CA LEU A 1067 23.90 -48.96 2.13
C LEU A 1067 25.20 -49.50 2.76
N VAL A 1068 25.12 -50.57 3.56
CA VAL A 1068 26.29 -51.25 4.16
C VAL A 1068 27.23 -51.83 3.09
N ARG A 1069 26.68 -52.34 1.97
CA ARG A 1069 27.49 -52.75 0.81
C ARG A 1069 28.22 -51.58 0.12
N LYS A 1070 27.68 -50.37 0.16
CA LYS A 1070 28.37 -49.17 -0.36
C LYS A 1070 29.50 -48.71 0.55
N GLU A 1071 29.35 -48.79 1.87
CA GLU A 1071 30.43 -48.47 2.81
C GLU A 1071 31.61 -49.45 2.70
N GLY A 1072 31.34 -50.73 2.41
CA GLY A 1072 32.38 -51.70 2.05
C GLY A 1072 33.22 -51.29 0.82
N PHE A 1073 32.68 -50.47 -0.08
CA PHE A 1073 33.41 -49.93 -1.23
C PHE A 1073 34.26 -48.68 -0.85
N ILE A 1074 33.80 -47.89 0.12
CA ILE A 1074 34.55 -46.74 0.65
C ILE A 1074 35.74 -47.21 1.51
N ALA A 1075 35.57 -48.28 2.28
CA ALA A 1075 36.63 -48.90 3.08
C ALA A 1075 37.81 -49.44 2.23
N LEU A 1076 37.56 -49.81 0.97
CA LEU A 1076 38.60 -50.26 0.04
C LEU A 1076 39.45 -49.09 -0.51
N ASN A 1077 38.90 -47.89 -0.60
CA ASN A 1077 39.60 -46.73 -1.18
C ASN A 1077 40.58 -46.07 -0.18
N ASN A 1078 40.38 -46.26 1.12
CA ASN A 1078 41.29 -45.78 2.17
C ASN A 1078 42.52 -46.70 2.40
N LYS A 1079 42.67 -47.79 1.63
CA LYS A 1079 43.76 -48.77 1.83
C LYS A 1079 44.95 -48.60 0.87
N PHE A 1080 44.87 -47.67 -0.08
CA PHE A 1080 45.99 -47.31 -0.98
C PHE A 1080 46.36 -45.84 -0.82
N GLY A 1081 47.13 -45.54 0.23
CA GLY A 1081 47.69 -44.21 0.44
C GLY A 1081 48.99 -43.99 -0.35
N THR A 1082 48.96 -43.12 -1.35
CA THR A 1082 50.17 -42.46 -1.89
C THR A 1082 49.88 -41.00 -2.19
N LYS A 1083 50.78 -40.12 -1.72
CA LYS A 1083 50.80 -38.69 -2.08
C LYS A 1083 50.93 -38.53 -3.59
N LEU A 1084 50.21 -37.58 -4.18
CA LEU A 1084 50.57 -37.02 -5.48
C LEU A 1084 50.37 -35.50 -5.52
N ASP A 1085 51.31 -34.89 -6.23
CA ASP A 1085 51.79 -33.51 -6.12
C ASP A 1085 50.88 -32.44 -6.76
N GLU A 1086 51.04 -31.19 -6.34
CA GLU A 1086 50.42 -30.03 -6.96
C GLU A 1086 51.12 -29.67 -8.28
N THR A 1087 50.82 -30.35 -9.39
CA THR A 1087 50.95 -29.75 -10.75
C THR A 1087 50.39 -30.66 -11.84
N ARG A 1088 49.19 -30.35 -12.35
CA ARG A 1088 48.76 -30.41 -13.78
C ARG A 1088 47.25 -30.32 -13.91
N ARG A 1089 46.76 -29.36 -14.72
CA ARG A 1089 45.41 -29.40 -15.29
C ARG A 1089 45.40 -30.29 -16.55
N PRO A 1090 44.40 -31.18 -16.71
CA PRO A 1090 43.90 -31.58 -18.01
C PRO A 1090 42.57 -30.84 -18.33
N PRO A 1091 42.15 -30.79 -19.61
CA PRO A 1091 41.11 -29.88 -20.07
C PRO A 1091 39.69 -30.42 -19.94
N ALA A 1092 38.71 -29.50 -20.02
CA ALA A 1092 37.30 -29.82 -20.07
C ALA A 1092 36.94 -30.70 -21.28
N LYS A 1093 36.15 -31.75 -21.04
CA LYS A 1093 35.23 -32.33 -22.02
C LYS A 1093 33.85 -32.41 -21.38
N GLY A 1094 32.85 -31.83 -22.05
CA GLY A 1094 31.49 -31.81 -21.56
C GLY A 1094 30.77 -33.14 -21.78
N LEU A 1095 29.83 -33.42 -20.90
CA LEU A 1095 28.64 -34.23 -21.16
C LEU A 1095 27.48 -33.42 -20.60
N GLY A 1096 26.50 -33.10 -21.46
CA GLY A 1096 25.33 -32.36 -21.04
C GLY A 1096 24.29 -33.27 -20.42
N HIS A 1097 23.72 -32.85 -19.29
CA HIS A 1097 22.28 -32.84 -19.06
C HIS A 1097 21.91 -31.87 -17.95
#